data_AF-A0A9P4L833-F1
#
_entry.id   AF-A0A9P4L833-F1
#
_cell.length_a   1.000
_cell.length_b   1.000
_cell.length_c   1.000
_cell.angle_alpha   90.00
_cell.angle_beta   90.00
_cell.angle_gamma   90.00
#
_symmetry.space_group_name_H-M   'P 1'
#
loop_
_entity.id
_entity.type
_entity.pdbx_description
1 polymer ?
#
loop_
_entity_poly.entity_id
_entity_poly.type
_entity_poly.pdbx_seq_one_letter_code
_entity_poly.pdbx_strand_id
1 'polypeptide(L)'
;MSVPDKIETRLFINGEFVEASDGKTFDIINPATLKHVAKVHEASEQDTDRAVAAAKAAFSAWSALSPDKRAPYFKKLASLIRENNAELGALEAASMGKPLGAFFDAYACASKWDHYAEAGYTVQGTSSVQTPGFLNLTLRQPYGVVAAIIPWNVPLLFLAGKLAPALIVGNTVVLKSSEKAPLTSAKIATLVQQAGFPPGVINIISGFGNVSGSILSHHMDVRALTFTGSGRTGRIIQAAAAKSNLKQVFLELGGKSPAIVFEDANIEEAVKETAYSIQWNSGQVCMANSRVYVQDTIADKYIELFRQHFEKEVSMGDPLDKGINHGPQADEVQHKTVLQYLESGKQSGGELLIGGAAPSDREGYYIQPTIFKNTPEDAKIMKEEVFGPVVNINVFKSEEEVLAKANNTEYGLYAAVYTKNIDRAIRFAKGLEAGTVGVNCTSPITGRDMPFGGYKSSGSGREGEPLYSLDNFLETKSFPGPCRYCARTGATCTIATPRRKRPYYHVTEEEYQCAMRILEHFFPGHDLNLQSLRSIAKAIKDGTFTAPPVLQTEGLFTNNLASPPDDEESVDDGEEQDVSELHEPLGCMMKDSRGKFRYVGAHSEIPFNAAVVTLGIQRKNPAIIPSPRVGLYPPPLPGRSPATDFGAEEVYYLPARELCDIYVSRFLEDVHCTYWLYAVESLLRRVDSTYSDAAPARSSSWMCSLYAIFAIGAANYVGTNGESPLPGSPAAMDPKTSEDYITLAKQLIPTVYDEADIDSIRALAIMSIVMENICSRVSAYLYMGASVQMAYTLGLHRDQIAEFETTIERERNRRIWWTLFILDHGISSRGGSPSVIDERYTKVTTPMSSEQTLYPGLHTPLSWLSTSVALCRLKREITQAVYTERSSHSISFSTVSESLLLLQKWYRQMPAHLKYDVPSPPTHKRAVSLLHLNYWGTTILLTRPFLLYLVIKYTTLASSKKIWFERMGKTCIDAAQKSITILQQMAADGTLSSLTAFDSTCILRLVMVFILAYAHTRMPQYSSHIETLISLSRGMEQIGFTKMVTEETPGRLADLGIPEEPQPPNGNGNVDAPVHLNDEMIAQLWGNWDPNFMTPLQVQQSLDLTFDDSGAFDMNSEILAFTNLDDSIIIDPSQVYGNYHQHH
;
A
#
# COMPACT_ATOMS: atom_id res chain seq x y z
N MET A 1 54.69 1.80 23.26
CA MET A 1 53.88 3.03 23.51
C MET A 1 53.80 3.23 25.02
N SER A 2 53.52 4.42 25.54
CA SER A 2 53.44 4.64 26.99
C SER A 2 52.00 4.86 27.45
N VAL A 3 51.69 4.34 28.64
CA VAL A 3 50.45 4.65 29.35
C VAL A 3 50.45 6.13 29.75
N PRO A 4 49.34 6.87 29.62
CA PRO A 4 49.30 8.28 30.02
C PRO A 4 49.49 8.46 31.53
N ASP A 5 50.13 9.55 31.94
CA ASP A 5 50.43 9.86 33.35
C ASP A 5 49.17 10.08 34.21
N LYS A 6 48.08 10.52 33.58
CA LYS A 6 46.77 10.72 34.22
C LYS A 6 45.71 9.92 33.47
N ILE A 7 45.03 9.06 34.19
CA ILE A 7 43.96 8.20 33.66
C ILE A 7 42.67 8.59 34.39
N GLU A 8 41.62 8.92 33.64
CA GLU A 8 40.28 9.12 34.21
C GLU A 8 39.70 7.76 34.61
N THR A 9 39.26 7.62 35.85
CA THR A 9 38.79 6.35 36.41
C THR A 9 37.47 6.45 37.18
N ARG A 10 36.85 7.64 37.18
CA ARG A 10 35.53 7.89 37.76
C ARG A 10 34.42 7.31 36.89
N LEU A 11 33.25 7.15 37.51
CA LEU A 11 32.03 6.70 36.84
C LEU A 11 31.49 7.84 35.96
N PHE A 12 30.99 7.53 34.77
CA PHE A 12 30.34 8.50 33.89
C PHE A 12 28.83 8.34 33.97
N ILE A 13 28.17 9.24 34.70
CA ILE A 13 26.74 9.19 34.98
C ILE A 13 26.14 10.54 34.63
N ASN A 14 25.08 10.54 33.84
CA ASN A 14 24.34 11.74 33.47
C ASN A 14 25.23 12.87 32.88
N GLY A 15 26.22 12.52 32.06
CA GLY A 15 27.12 13.50 31.44
C GLY A 15 28.28 13.97 32.32
N GLU A 16 28.40 13.49 33.56
CA GLU A 16 29.40 13.91 34.55
C GLU A 16 30.29 12.77 35.04
N PHE A 17 31.51 13.10 35.42
CA PHE A 17 32.45 12.17 36.06
C PHE A 17 32.34 12.24 37.57
N VAL A 18 31.88 11.14 38.19
CA VAL A 18 31.59 11.06 39.63
C VAL A 18 32.36 9.93 40.30
N GLU A 19 32.76 10.17 41.55
CA GLU A 19 33.31 9.11 42.40
C GLU A 19 32.22 8.12 42.81
N ALA A 20 32.62 6.90 43.21
CA ALA A 20 31.71 5.93 43.80
C ALA A 20 31.06 6.51 45.07
N SER A 21 29.74 6.37 45.21
CA SER A 21 28.98 6.95 46.32
C SER A 21 29.35 6.39 47.70
N ASP A 22 29.86 5.16 47.76
CA ASP A 22 30.38 4.54 48.99
C ASP A 22 31.92 4.67 49.13
N GLY A 23 32.56 5.41 48.22
CA GLY A 23 34.01 5.66 48.19
C GLY A 23 34.86 4.44 47.80
N LYS A 24 34.27 3.30 47.42
CA LYS A 24 35.04 2.10 47.08
C LYS A 24 35.78 2.24 45.75
N THR A 25 36.91 1.55 45.70
CA THR A 25 37.78 1.48 44.52
C THR A 25 38.44 0.11 44.44
N PHE A 26 38.84 -0.31 43.24
CA PHE A 26 39.68 -1.48 43.01
C PHE A 26 40.91 -1.13 42.18
N ASP A 27 41.98 -1.88 42.35
CA ASP A 27 43.26 -1.64 41.67
C ASP A 27 43.33 -2.42 40.34
N ILE A 28 43.85 -1.77 39.31
CA ILE A 28 44.28 -2.40 38.06
C ILE A 28 45.77 -2.68 38.14
N ILE A 29 46.12 -3.96 38.06
CA ILE A 29 47.50 -4.44 38.05
C ILE A 29 47.85 -4.87 36.64
N ASN A 30 48.97 -4.39 36.12
CA ASN A 30 49.45 -4.79 34.80
C ASN A 30 49.85 -6.28 34.83
N PRO A 31 49.23 -7.16 34.04
CA PRO A 31 49.48 -8.60 34.11
C PRO A 31 50.85 -9.04 33.59
N ALA A 32 51.55 -8.19 32.83
CA ALA A 32 52.89 -8.46 32.32
C ALA A 32 53.96 -8.13 33.36
N THR A 33 53.76 -7.07 34.15
CA THR A 33 54.78 -6.53 35.07
C THR A 33 54.42 -6.66 36.55
N LEU A 34 53.17 -7.05 36.86
CA LEU A 34 52.60 -7.12 38.21
C LEU A 34 52.59 -5.79 38.97
N LYS A 35 52.79 -4.67 38.27
CA LYS A 35 52.80 -3.32 38.85
C LYS A 35 51.41 -2.71 38.81
N HIS A 36 51.11 -1.88 39.81
CA HIS A 36 49.90 -1.07 39.85
C HIS A 36 49.85 -0.06 38.70
N VAL A 37 48.72 0.01 38.01
CA VAL A 37 48.44 0.94 36.89
C VAL A 37 47.55 2.09 37.35
N ALA A 38 46.37 1.78 37.87
CA ALA A 38 45.35 2.76 38.21
C ALA A 38 44.41 2.24 39.29
N LYS A 39 43.83 3.17 40.06
CA LYS A 39 42.76 2.90 41.01
C LYS A 39 41.42 3.34 40.42
N VAL A 40 40.48 2.42 40.30
CA VAL A 40 39.21 2.60 39.60
C VAL A 40 38.06 2.62 40.58
N HIS A 41 37.13 3.56 40.42
CA HIS A 41 35.95 3.65 41.28
C HIS A 41 35.01 2.46 41.04
N GLU A 42 34.57 1.84 42.13
CA GLU A 42 33.67 0.69 42.10
C GLU A 42 32.22 1.18 42.21
N ALA A 43 31.44 1.03 41.14
CA ALA A 43 30.03 1.37 41.16
C ALA A 43 29.28 0.53 42.19
N SER A 44 28.72 1.21 43.19
CA SER A 44 27.81 0.62 44.16
C SER A 44 26.42 0.36 43.56
N GLU A 45 25.53 -0.24 44.36
CA GLU A 45 24.11 -0.32 44.03
C GLU A 45 23.51 1.07 43.79
N GLN A 46 23.79 2.03 44.68
CA GLN A 46 23.27 3.40 44.56
C GLN A 46 23.77 4.11 43.29
N ASP A 47 25.02 3.89 42.89
CA ASP A 47 25.55 4.45 41.64
C ASP A 47 24.93 3.79 40.41
N THR A 48 24.68 2.48 40.48
CA THR A 48 24.01 1.73 39.41
C THR A 48 22.58 2.22 39.22
N ASP A 49 21.84 2.41 40.31
CA ASP A 49 20.47 2.94 40.30
C ASP A 49 20.42 4.38 39.77
N ARG A 50 21.38 5.23 40.16
CA ARG A 50 21.52 6.59 39.62
C ARG A 50 21.77 6.58 38.11
N ALA A 51 22.61 5.67 37.61
CA ALA A 51 22.86 5.53 36.18
C ALA A 51 21.60 5.09 35.41
N VAL A 52 20.83 4.14 35.96
CA VAL A 52 19.57 3.70 35.36
C VAL A 52 18.52 4.81 35.39
N ALA A 53 18.43 5.56 36.49
CA ALA A 53 17.52 6.70 36.60
C ALA A 53 17.85 7.80 35.57
N ALA A 54 19.13 8.11 35.38
CA ALA A 54 19.57 9.05 34.35
C ALA A 54 19.22 8.58 32.93
N ALA A 55 19.48 7.29 32.63
CA ALA A 55 19.10 6.69 31.35
C ALA A 55 17.59 6.75 31.09
N LYS A 56 16.79 6.47 32.12
CA LYS A 56 15.33 6.52 32.04
C LYS A 56 14.83 7.95 31.79
N ALA A 57 15.41 8.94 32.47
CA ALA A 57 15.05 10.34 32.28
C ALA A 57 15.37 10.85 30.87
N ALA A 58 16.51 10.45 30.30
CA ALA A 58 16.92 10.87 28.95
C ALA A 58 16.15 10.19 27.80
N PHE A 59 15.47 9.07 28.06
CA PHE A 59 14.89 8.21 27.02
C PHE A 59 13.83 8.91 26.16
N SER A 60 12.92 9.68 26.77
CA SER A 60 11.83 10.32 26.01
C SER A 60 12.37 11.28 24.96
N ALA A 61 13.29 12.17 25.34
CA ALA A 61 13.89 13.13 24.42
C ALA A 61 14.77 12.46 23.36
N TRP A 62 15.55 11.44 23.74
CA TRP A 62 16.45 10.75 22.81
C TRP A 62 15.70 9.88 21.78
N SER A 63 14.65 9.18 22.22
CA SER A 63 13.85 8.31 21.34
C SER A 63 13.00 9.09 20.34
N ALA A 64 12.58 10.32 20.68
CA ALA A 64 11.82 11.22 19.81
C ALA A 64 12.64 11.75 18.61
N LEU A 65 13.98 11.74 18.70
CA LEU A 65 14.83 12.12 17.56
C LEU A 65 14.68 11.12 16.41
N SER A 66 14.84 11.57 15.17
CA SER A 66 14.99 10.68 14.03
C SER A 66 16.44 10.15 13.92
N PRO A 67 16.68 9.02 13.23
CA PRO A 67 18.03 8.47 13.07
C PRO A 67 19.07 9.48 12.54
N ASP A 68 18.71 10.34 11.58
CA ASP A 68 19.58 11.39 11.04
C ASP A 68 19.96 12.47 12.06
N LYS A 69 19.14 12.69 13.09
CA LYS A 69 19.45 13.61 14.19
C LYS A 69 20.34 12.98 15.26
N ARG A 70 20.31 11.65 15.39
CA ARG A 70 21.22 10.89 16.27
C ARG A 70 22.59 10.64 15.64
N ALA A 71 22.64 10.43 14.32
CA ALA A 71 23.85 10.09 13.57
C ALA A 71 25.07 11.03 13.77
N PRO A 72 24.94 12.36 13.87
CA PRO A 72 26.08 13.25 14.03
C PRO A 72 26.92 12.98 15.29
N TYR A 73 26.29 12.61 16.41
CA TYR A 73 26.98 12.24 17.64
C TYR A 73 27.86 10.99 17.45
N PHE A 74 27.37 10.03 16.66
CA PHE A 74 28.06 8.77 16.38
C PHE A 74 29.28 9.01 15.51
N LYS A 75 29.11 9.77 14.41
CA LYS A 75 30.22 10.14 13.50
C LYS A 75 31.31 10.92 14.24
N LYS A 76 30.93 11.84 15.13
CA LYS A 76 31.89 12.59 15.95
C LYS A 76 32.64 11.69 16.92
N LEU A 77 31.95 10.80 17.63
CA LEU A 77 32.59 9.81 18.50
C LEU A 77 33.53 8.87 17.73
N ALA A 78 33.13 8.42 16.54
CA ALA A 78 33.97 7.60 15.67
C ALA A 78 35.28 8.31 15.30
N SER A 79 35.23 9.62 14.97
CA SER A 79 36.44 10.42 14.70
C SER A 79 37.37 10.47 15.91
N LEU A 80 36.82 10.81 17.08
CA LEU A 80 37.58 10.91 18.32
C LEU A 80 38.22 9.57 18.71
N ILE A 81 37.54 8.45 18.50
CA ILE A 81 38.08 7.11 18.75
C ILE A 81 39.29 6.84 17.85
N ARG A 82 39.20 7.16 16.55
CA ARG A 82 40.33 6.99 15.61
C ARG A 82 41.53 7.84 16.01
N GLU A 83 41.29 9.08 16.39
CA GLU A 83 42.34 10.01 16.85
C GLU A 83 43.05 9.52 18.12
N ASN A 84 42.37 8.75 18.97
CA ASN A 84 42.90 8.24 20.24
C ASN A 84 43.35 6.76 20.18
N ASN A 85 43.55 6.17 19.00
CA ASN A 85 43.91 4.75 18.84
C ASN A 85 45.15 4.33 19.65
N ALA A 86 46.21 5.15 19.67
CA ALA A 86 47.45 4.83 20.36
C ALA A 86 47.28 4.78 21.90
N GLU A 87 46.52 5.72 22.46
CA GLU A 87 46.24 5.77 23.89
C GLU A 87 45.31 4.62 24.30
N LEU A 88 44.25 4.37 23.53
CA LEU A 88 43.33 3.25 23.77
C LEU A 88 44.06 1.90 23.77
N GLY A 89 44.96 1.68 22.81
CA GLY A 89 45.79 0.49 22.79
C GLY A 89 46.68 0.37 24.03
N ALA A 90 47.38 1.44 24.41
CA ALA A 90 48.25 1.44 25.59
C ALA A 90 47.47 1.12 26.87
N LEU A 91 46.23 1.59 27.00
CA LEU A 91 45.36 1.28 28.12
C LEU A 91 44.91 -0.19 28.14
N GLU A 92 44.59 -0.82 27.00
CA GLU A 92 44.27 -2.26 26.97
C GLU A 92 45.50 -3.12 27.30
N ALA A 93 46.64 -2.80 26.71
CA ALA A 93 47.91 -3.47 26.98
C ALA A 93 48.26 -3.40 28.48
N ALA A 94 48.09 -2.23 29.10
CA ALA A 94 48.35 -2.05 30.52
C ALA A 94 47.30 -2.70 31.44
N SER A 95 46.03 -2.75 31.04
CA SER A 95 44.96 -3.31 31.87
C SER A 95 44.92 -4.83 31.84
N MET A 96 44.99 -5.43 30.65
CA MET A 96 44.77 -6.87 30.45
C MET A 96 45.91 -7.57 29.72
N GLY A 97 46.91 -6.85 29.22
CA GLY A 97 48.07 -7.46 28.57
C GLY A 97 47.90 -7.77 27.08
N LYS A 98 46.97 -7.08 26.39
CA LYS A 98 46.76 -7.29 24.96
C LYS A 98 47.94 -6.74 24.14
N PRO A 99 48.58 -7.53 23.28
CA PRO A 99 49.72 -7.05 22.50
C PRO A 99 49.35 -5.94 21.50
N LEU A 100 50.14 -4.86 21.48
CA LEU A 100 49.92 -3.71 20.59
C LEU A 100 50.24 -3.98 19.11
N GLY A 101 51.10 -4.96 18.82
CA GLY A 101 51.53 -5.27 17.45
C GLY A 101 50.37 -5.58 16.49
N ALA A 102 49.23 -6.03 17.01
CA ALA A 102 48.02 -6.35 16.27
C ALA A 102 46.80 -5.52 16.72
N PHE A 103 47.01 -4.36 17.35
CA PHE A 103 45.90 -3.54 17.87
C PHE A 103 45.21 -2.76 16.74
N PHE A 104 44.02 -3.22 16.35
CA PHE A 104 43.14 -2.53 15.39
C PHE A 104 41.77 -2.20 15.99
N ASP A 105 41.55 -2.54 17.27
CA ASP A 105 40.27 -2.49 17.95
C ASP A 105 39.61 -1.11 17.92
N ALA A 106 40.38 -0.02 18.05
CA ALA A 106 39.80 1.32 18.00
C ALA A 106 39.27 1.67 16.59
N TYR A 107 39.97 1.26 15.52
CA TYR A 107 39.47 1.44 14.16
C TYR A 107 38.22 0.61 13.88
N ALA A 108 38.20 -0.65 14.31
CA ALA A 108 37.02 -1.50 14.18
C ALA A 108 35.85 -1.01 15.06
N CYS A 109 36.13 -0.47 16.25
CA CYS A 109 35.16 0.21 17.09
C CYS A 109 34.55 1.43 16.38
N ALA A 110 35.38 2.34 15.87
CA ALA A 110 34.93 3.51 15.12
C ALA A 110 34.11 3.14 13.88
N SER A 111 34.52 2.10 13.13
CA SER A 111 33.77 1.62 11.97
C SER A 111 32.35 1.17 12.31
N LYS A 112 32.13 0.56 13.49
CA LYS A 112 30.78 0.18 13.94
C LYS A 112 29.91 1.41 14.24
N TRP A 113 30.49 2.43 14.89
CA TRP A 113 29.80 3.70 15.12
C TRP A 113 29.43 4.38 13.79
N ASP A 114 30.35 4.38 12.83
CA ASP A 114 30.12 4.93 11.49
C ASP A 114 29.00 4.18 10.76
N HIS A 115 29.01 2.85 10.79
CA HIS A 115 27.97 2.01 10.16
C HIS A 115 26.59 2.29 10.76
N TYR A 116 26.46 2.16 12.08
CA TYR A 116 25.15 2.32 12.73
C TYR A 116 24.61 3.73 12.64
N ALA A 117 25.45 4.76 12.46
CA ALA A 117 24.99 6.12 12.17
C ALA A 117 24.12 6.19 10.90
N GLU A 118 24.29 5.28 9.95
CA GLU A 118 23.55 5.24 8.68
C GLU A 118 22.44 4.18 8.67
N ALA A 119 22.52 3.18 9.56
CA ALA A 119 21.62 2.02 9.54
C ALA A 119 20.24 2.29 10.18
N GLY A 120 20.02 3.39 10.89
CA GLY A 120 18.81 3.55 11.72
C GLY A 120 17.47 3.53 10.94
N TYR A 121 17.43 3.98 9.69
CA TYR A 121 16.21 3.94 8.85
C TYR A 121 15.92 2.56 8.25
N THR A 122 16.85 1.61 8.35
CA THR A 122 16.64 0.23 7.86
C THR A 122 15.65 -0.54 8.72
N VAL A 123 15.36 -0.06 9.94
CA VAL A 123 14.36 -0.62 10.85
C VAL A 123 12.95 -0.38 10.29
N GLN A 124 12.28 -1.45 9.90
CA GLN A 124 10.93 -1.38 9.34
C GLN A 124 9.98 -2.31 10.09
N GLY A 125 8.73 -1.83 10.27
CA GLY A 125 7.62 -2.67 10.67
C GLY A 125 7.18 -3.62 9.55
N THR A 126 6.19 -4.45 9.85
CA THR A 126 5.56 -5.35 8.88
C THR A 126 4.06 -5.06 8.80
N SER A 127 3.51 -5.19 7.60
CA SER A 127 2.06 -5.18 7.38
C SER A 127 1.58 -6.56 6.97
N SER A 128 0.49 -7.04 7.56
CA SER A 128 -0.15 -8.30 7.23
C SER A 128 -1.66 -8.15 7.11
N VAL A 129 -2.19 -8.79 6.07
CA VAL A 129 -3.62 -8.85 5.71
C VAL A 129 -4.13 -10.30 5.69
N GLN A 130 -3.33 -11.22 6.22
CA GLN A 130 -3.61 -12.66 6.23
C GLN A 130 -4.72 -13.05 7.21
N THR A 131 -5.03 -12.18 8.19
CA THR A 131 -6.17 -12.36 9.08
C THR A 131 -7.39 -11.68 8.47
N PRO A 132 -8.43 -12.43 8.07
CA PRO A 132 -9.58 -11.84 7.43
C PRO A 132 -10.25 -10.77 8.32
N GLY A 133 -10.32 -9.55 7.80
CA GLY A 133 -11.01 -8.44 8.41
C GLY A 133 -10.09 -7.59 9.26
N PHE A 134 -8.76 -7.79 9.18
CA PHE A 134 -7.73 -7.09 9.95
C PHE A 134 -6.61 -6.55 9.05
N LEU A 135 -6.23 -5.29 9.29
CA LEU A 135 -4.96 -4.74 8.83
C LEU A 135 -4.05 -4.80 10.05
N ASN A 136 -3.17 -5.78 10.06
CA ASN A 136 -2.20 -5.93 11.11
C ASN A 136 -0.96 -5.15 10.72
N LEU A 137 -0.56 -4.21 11.55
CA LEU A 137 0.71 -3.52 11.42
C LEU A 137 1.55 -3.84 12.65
N THR A 138 2.85 -3.97 12.46
CA THR A 138 3.82 -3.97 13.55
C THR A 138 4.61 -2.68 13.51
N LEU A 139 4.79 -2.05 14.67
CA LEU A 139 5.79 -1.04 14.89
C LEU A 139 7.02 -1.71 15.50
N ARG A 140 8.18 -1.15 15.22
CA ARG A 140 9.43 -1.51 15.89
C ARG A 140 9.92 -0.32 16.69
N GLN A 141 9.79 -0.40 18.01
CA GLN A 141 10.04 0.71 18.93
C GLN A 141 11.17 0.36 19.89
N PRO A 142 12.00 1.32 20.33
CA PRO A 142 13.04 1.03 21.31
C PRO A 142 12.44 0.51 22.63
N TYR A 143 13.17 -0.37 23.32
CA TYR A 143 12.77 -0.93 24.62
C TYR A 143 12.74 0.11 25.75
N GLY A 144 13.60 1.12 25.71
CA GLY A 144 13.81 2.03 26.84
C GLY A 144 15.26 2.02 27.31
N VAL A 145 15.46 1.75 28.59
CA VAL A 145 16.79 1.59 29.18
C VAL A 145 17.34 0.20 28.87
N VAL A 146 18.52 0.17 28.25
CA VAL A 146 19.29 -1.03 27.93
C VAL A 146 20.50 -1.12 28.85
N ALA A 147 20.68 -2.27 29.50
CA ALA A 147 21.92 -2.58 30.21
C ALA A 147 22.89 -3.32 29.27
N ALA A 148 24.13 -2.84 29.17
CA ALA A 148 25.18 -3.53 28.45
C ALA A 148 26.27 -3.97 29.44
N ILE A 149 26.58 -5.26 29.50
CA ILE A 149 27.64 -5.80 30.34
C ILE A 149 28.67 -6.45 29.43
N ILE A 150 29.88 -5.88 29.39
CA ILE A 150 30.94 -6.28 28.45
C ILE A 150 32.09 -7.02 29.15
N PRO A 151 32.78 -7.93 28.44
CA PRO A 151 33.94 -8.65 28.94
C PRO A 151 35.19 -7.79 28.80
N TRP A 152 36.32 -8.37 29.20
CA TRP A 152 37.62 -7.70 29.27
C TRP A 152 38.55 -7.99 28.09
N ASN A 153 38.27 -9.02 27.28
CA ASN A 153 39.21 -9.51 26.28
C ASN A 153 39.27 -8.64 25.00
N VAL A 154 38.15 -8.02 24.62
CA VAL A 154 38.04 -7.14 23.45
C VAL A 154 37.06 -5.97 23.72
N PRO A 155 37.27 -5.18 24.78
CA PRO A 155 36.23 -4.33 25.38
C PRO A 155 35.70 -3.26 24.42
N LEU A 156 36.55 -2.65 23.58
CA LEU A 156 36.12 -1.66 22.59
C LEU A 156 35.15 -2.22 21.56
N LEU A 157 35.39 -3.44 21.08
CA LEU A 157 34.53 -4.06 20.06
C LEU A 157 33.15 -4.43 20.61
N PHE A 158 33.09 -4.92 21.85
CA PHE A 158 31.82 -5.23 22.52
C PHE A 158 31.08 -3.98 22.96
N LEU A 159 31.79 -2.93 23.37
CA LEU A 159 31.19 -1.62 23.66
C LEU A 159 30.45 -1.11 22.42
N ALA A 160 31.14 -0.97 21.29
CA ALA A 160 30.52 -0.45 20.07
C ALA A 160 29.44 -1.38 19.52
N GLY A 161 29.66 -2.71 19.57
CA GLY A 161 28.70 -3.71 19.10
C GLY A 161 27.39 -3.72 19.87
N LYS A 162 27.36 -3.19 21.10
CA LYS A 162 26.17 -3.12 21.95
C LYS A 162 25.56 -1.72 21.99
N LEU A 163 26.39 -0.69 22.19
CA LEU A 163 25.91 0.68 22.37
C LEU A 163 25.38 1.27 21.07
N ALA A 164 26.15 1.21 19.99
CA ALA A 164 25.76 1.84 18.73
C ALA A 164 24.40 1.35 18.19
N PRO A 165 24.13 0.03 18.07
CA PRO A 165 22.83 -0.43 17.61
C PRO A 165 21.68 -0.11 18.60
N ALA A 166 21.92 -0.15 19.91
CA ALA A 166 20.88 0.20 20.89
C ALA A 166 20.50 1.69 20.81
N LEU A 167 21.50 2.57 20.70
CA LEU A 167 21.34 4.01 20.71
C LEU A 167 20.70 4.54 19.42
N ILE A 168 21.07 4.01 18.24
CA ILE A 168 20.58 4.57 16.97
C ILE A 168 19.06 4.34 16.79
N VAL A 169 18.54 3.24 17.35
CA VAL A 169 17.11 2.93 17.34
C VAL A 169 16.34 3.62 18.46
N GLY A 170 17.01 4.44 19.28
CA GLY A 170 16.40 5.34 20.25
C GLY A 170 16.44 4.86 21.70
N ASN A 171 17.13 3.77 22.06
CA ASN A 171 17.32 3.40 23.47
C ASN A 171 18.34 4.30 24.17
N THR A 172 18.33 4.30 25.49
CA THR A 172 19.41 4.82 26.33
C THR A 172 20.16 3.66 26.99
N VAL A 173 21.44 3.84 27.30
CA VAL A 173 22.31 2.72 27.71
C VAL A 173 23.00 2.99 29.05
N VAL A 174 23.02 1.96 29.89
CA VAL A 174 23.93 1.83 31.04
C VAL A 174 24.91 0.70 30.75
N LEU A 175 26.17 1.05 30.51
CA LEU A 175 27.26 0.11 30.28
C LEU A 175 27.99 -0.18 31.58
N LYS A 176 28.15 -1.47 31.93
CA LYS A 176 29.10 -1.94 32.94
C LYS A 176 30.32 -2.57 32.27
N SER A 177 31.47 -1.90 32.39
CA SER A 177 32.76 -2.40 31.90
C SER A 177 33.35 -3.43 32.85
N SER A 178 34.00 -4.48 32.34
CA SER A 178 34.68 -5.45 33.21
C SER A 178 35.73 -4.80 34.11
N GLU A 179 35.76 -5.24 35.36
CA GLU A 179 36.76 -4.93 36.38
C GLU A 179 38.20 -5.29 35.96
N LYS A 180 38.39 -6.19 35.00
CA LYS A 180 39.73 -6.56 34.50
C LYS A 180 40.26 -5.62 33.42
N ALA A 181 39.38 -4.90 32.72
CA ALA A 181 39.79 -3.98 31.65
C ALA A 181 38.87 -2.73 31.55
N PRO A 182 38.76 -1.92 32.62
CA PRO A 182 37.85 -0.77 32.64
C PRO A 182 38.42 0.47 31.92
N LEU A 183 39.75 0.58 31.78
CA LEU A 183 40.39 1.85 31.44
C LEU A 183 40.04 2.38 30.05
N THR A 184 39.87 1.51 29.04
CA THR A 184 39.42 1.96 27.72
C THR A 184 37.96 2.39 27.71
N SER A 185 37.09 1.77 28.51
CA SER A 185 35.70 2.21 28.65
C SER A 185 35.62 3.58 29.32
N ALA A 186 36.46 3.82 30.34
CA ALA A 186 36.59 5.13 30.98
C ALA A 186 37.13 6.19 30.01
N LYS A 187 38.13 5.87 29.19
CA LYS A 187 38.59 6.77 28.11
C LYS A 187 37.47 7.08 27.11
N ILE A 188 36.70 6.07 26.69
CA ILE A 188 35.56 6.27 25.80
C ILE A 188 34.51 7.21 26.42
N ALA A 189 34.28 7.17 27.74
CA ALA A 189 33.39 8.12 28.41
C ALA A 189 33.82 9.58 28.20
N THR A 190 35.14 9.87 28.24
CA THR A 190 35.66 11.22 27.94
C THR A 190 35.38 11.63 26.50
N LEU A 191 35.44 10.68 25.56
CA LEU A 191 35.16 10.92 24.14
C LEU A 191 33.65 11.07 23.89
N VAL A 192 32.80 10.36 24.63
CA VAL A 192 31.34 10.51 24.61
C VAL A 192 30.95 11.93 25.04
N GLN A 193 31.55 12.43 26.12
CA GLN A 193 31.34 13.80 26.58
C GLN A 193 31.77 14.82 25.52
N GLN A 194 32.96 14.64 24.91
CA GLN A 194 33.45 15.50 23.83
C GLN A 194 32.60 15.42 22.55
N ALA A 195 32.05 14.25 22.24
CA ALA A 195 31.13 14.05 21.13
C ALA A 195 29.79 14.78 21.35
N GLY A 196 29.46 15.14 22.59
CA GLY A 196 28.30 15.95 22.94
C GLY A 196 27.00 15.17 23.04
N PHE A 197 27.06 13.86 23.33
CA PHE A 197 25.85 13.09 23.61
C PHE A 197 25.05 13.74 24.77
N PRO A 198 23.72 13.83 24.68
CA PRO A 198 22.92 14.39 25.77
C PRO A 198 23.13 13.64 27.09
N PRO A 199 23.13 14.34 28.24
CA PRO A 199 23.22 13.73 29.56
C PRO A 199 22.25 12.56 29.73
N GLY A 200 22.76 11.45 30.26
CA GLY A 200 21.97 10.24 30.56
C GLY A 200 21.76 9.30 29.38
N VAL A 201 21.98 9.71 28.13
CA VAL A 201 21.83 8.82 26.95
C VAL A 201 22.83 7.65 27.00
N ILE A 202 24.06 7.93 27.42
CA ILE A 202 25.10 6.94 27.69
C ILE A 202 25.59 7.14 29.12
N ASN A 203 25.56 6.07 29.91
CA ASN A 203 26.18 6.01 31.24
C ASN A 203 27.18 4.85 31.26
N ILE A 204 28.40 5.10 31.72
CA ILE A 204 29.47 4.10 31.77
C ILE A 204 29.94 3.96 33.21
N ILE A 205 29.72 2.78 33.77
CA ILE A 205 30.11 2.44 35.13
C ILE A 205 31.11 1.28 35.12
N SER A 206 32.03 1.28 36.08
CA SER A 206 32.98 0.19 36.31
C SER A 206 32.73 -0.39 37.70
N GLY A 207 32.84 -1.70 37.87
CA GLY A 207 32.61 -2.36 39.16
C GLY A 207 32.49 -3.87 39.00
N PHE A 208 32.36 -4.64 40.08
CA PHE A 208 32.32 -6.10 40.00
C PHE A 208 30.97 -6.64 39.51
N GLY A 209 31.01 -7.83 38.88
CA GLY A 209 29.81 -8.48 38.35
C GLY A 209 28.77 -8.84 39.42
N ASN A 210 29.19 -9.18 40.63
CA ASN A 210 28.30 -9.53 41.76
C ASN A 210 27.65 -8.30 42.43
N VAL A 211 28.09 -7.08 42.11
CA VAL A 211 27.51 -5.82 42.60
C VAL A 211 26.71 -5.18 41.45
N SER A 212 27.31 -4.28 40.69
CA SER A 212 26.63 -3.53 39.62
C SER A 212 26.08 -4.42 38.50
N GLY A 213 26.79 -5.50 38.13
CA GLY A 213 26.29 -6.47 37.17
C GLY A 213 25.03 -7.21 37.65
N SER A 214 24.99 -7.58 38.93
CA SER A 214 23.83 -8.20 39.57
C SER A 214 22.66 -7.23 39.59
N ILE A 215 22.88 -6.00 40.07
CA ILE A 215 21.85 -4.95 40.10
C ILE A 215 21.24 -4.76 38.70
N LEU A 216 22.05 -4.51 37.67
CA LEU A 216 21.54 -4.35 36.29
C LEU A 216 20.71 -5.55 35.81
N SER A 217 21.10 -6.77 36.19
CA SER A 217 20.40 -7.99 35.78
C SER A 217 18.99 -8.14 36.40
N HIS A 218 18.77 -7.61 37.61
CA HIS A 218 17.47 -7.65 38.28
C HIS A 218 16.79 -6.29 38.45
N HIS A 219 17.39 -5.20 37.97
CA HIS A 219 16.80 -3.85 38.07
C HIS A 219 15.47 -3.80 37.29
N MET A 220 14.45 -3.20 37.90
CA MET A 220 13.08 -3.23 37.38
C MET A 220 12.85 -2.28 36.18
N ASP A 221 13.65 -1.23 36.07
CA ASP A 221 13.56 -0.25 34.97
C ASP A 221 14.42 -0.60 33.73
N VAL A 222 15.30 -1.61 33.82
CA VAL A 222 16.04 -2.09 32.65
C VAL A 222 15.13 -3.00 31.84
N ARG A 223 14.93 -2.70 30.54
CA ARG A 223 13.98 -3.44 29.67
C ARG A 223 14.64 -4.46 28.75
N ALA A 224 15.90 -4.23 28.39
CA ALA A 224 16.73 -5.22 27.73
C ALA A 224 18.14 -5.21 28.33
N LEU A 225 18.79 -6.36 28.32
CA LEU A 225 20.15 -6.55 28.78
C LEU A 225 20.92 -7.37 27.75
N THR A 226 22.08 -6.85 27.35
CA THR A 226 23.02 -7.57 26.50
C THR A 226 24.29 -7.87 27.28
N PHE A 227 24.67 -9.14 27.34
CA PHE A 227 25.83 -9.63 28.09
C PHE A 227 26.75 -10.41 27.18
N THR A 228 28.04 -10.13 27.28
CA THR A 228 29.07 -11.01 26.72
C THR A 228 30.00 -11.49 27.84
N GLY A 229 30.23 -12.81 27.92
CA GLY A 229 31.12 -13.40 28.92
C GLY A 229 30.91 -14.90 29.13
N SER A 230 31.23 -15.40 30.33
CA SER A 230 31.15 -16.84 30.62
C SER A 230 29.71 -17.39 30.58
N GLY A 231 29.54 -18.64 30.16
CA GLY A 231 28.23 -19.31 30.21
C GLY A 231 27.64 -19.44 31.62
N ARG A 232 28.48 -19.61 32.65
CA ARG A 232 28.05 -19.61 34.06
C ARG A 232 27.33 -18.30 34.43
N THR A 233 27.95 -17.17 34.10
CA THR A 233 27.40 -15.84 34.39
C THR A 233 26.18 -15.53 33.53
N GLY A 234 26.17 -15.94 32.26
CA GLY A 234 25.01 -15.82 31.38
C GLY A 234 23.76 -16.49 31.97
N ARG A 235 23.90 -17.71 32.53
CA ARG A 235 22.80 -18.40 33.25
C ARG A 235 22.32 -17.64 34.48
N ILE A 236 23.22 -17.04 35.26
CA ILE A 236 22.87 -16.22 36.43
C ILE A 236 22.07 -14.99 36.01
N ILE A 237 22.54 -14.28 34.97
CA ILE A 237 21.87 -13.10 34.43
C ILE A 237 20.48 -13.46 33.91
N GLN A 238 20.36 -14.55 33.16
CA GLN A 238 19.06 -14.97 32.64
C GLN A 238 18.10 -15.39 33.76
N ALA A 239 18.60 -16.05 34.81
CA ALA A 239 17.81 -16.35 36.00
C ALA A 239 17.40 -15.09 36.78
N ALA A 240 18.26 -14.08 36.87
CA ALA A 240 17.95 -12.81 37.53
C ALA A 240 16.93 -11.98 36.74
N ALA A 241 17.03 -11.96 35.41
CA ALA A 241 16.03 -11.37 34.52
C ALA A 241 14.67 -12.07 34.69
N ALA A 242 14.68 -13.40 34.73
CA ALA A 242 13.47 -14.21 34.96
C ALA A 242 12.81 -13.92 36.32
N LYS A 243 13.60 -13.75 37.38
CA LYS A 243 13.14 -13.47 38.74
C LYS A 243 12.69 -12.02 38.97
N SER A 244 13.01 -11.10 38.07
CA SER A 244 12.72 -9.67 38.21
C SER A 244 11.55 -9.25 37.33
N ASN A 245 11.82 -8.63 36.18
CA ASN A 245 10.83 -8.01 35.30
C ASN A 245 10.74 -8.66 33.91
N LEU A 246 11.33 -9.86 33.73
CA LEU A 246 11.37 -10.56 32.44
C LEU A 246 11.99 -9.72 31.30
N LYS A 247 12.94 -8.84 31.62
CA LYS A 247 13.72 -8.09 30.62
C LYS A 247 14.30 -9.03 29.56
N GLN A 248 14.36 -8.56 28.31
CA GLN A 248 14.97 -9.33 27.23
C GLN A 248 16.47 -9.49 27.50
N VAL A 249 16.99 -10.70 27.30
CA VAL A 249 18.40 -11.02 27.56
C VAL A 249 19.05 -11.57 26.30
N PHE A 250 20.08 -10.85 25.82
CA PHE A 250 20.91 -11.26 24.69
C PHE A 250 22.27 -11.69 25.22
N LEU A 251 22.68 -12.90 24.86
CA LEU A 251 23.86 -13.56 25.42
C LEU A 251 24.82 -13.93 24.31
N GLU A 252 26.05 -13.47 24.43
CA GLU A 252 27.20 -13.94 23.66
C GLU A 252 28.18 -14.61 24.63
N LEU A 253 28.32 -15.93 24.56
CA LEU A 253 29.00 -16.73 25.58
C LEU A 253 30.23 -17.46 25.01
N GLY A 254 30.86 -18.27 25.84
CA GLY A 254 32.07 -19.02 25.49
C GLY A 254 31.86 -20.05 24.38
N GLY A 255 32.97 -20.55 23.84
CA GLY A 255 32.99 -21.55 22.78
C GLY A 255 34.02 -22.65 22.99
N LYS A 256 33.84 -23.76 22.26
CA LYS A 256 34.84 -24.82 22.09
C LYS A 256 34.96 -25.21 20.62
N SER A 257 35.28 -24.20 19.82
CA SER A 257 35.12 -24.21 18.37
C SER A 257 35.99 -25.26 17.68
N PRO A 258 35.40 -26.16 16.88
CA PRO A 258 36.16 -27.15 16.11
C PRO A 258 36.66 -26.55 14.78
N ALA A 259 37.83 -26.99 14.32
CA ALA A 259 38.27 -26.86 12.93
C ALA A 259 38.52 -28.25 12.34
N ILE A 260 37.92 -28.55 11.19
CA ILE A 260 38.05 -29.85 10.52
C ILE A 260 38.91 -29.68 9.27
N VAL A 261 39.98 -30.46 9.14
CA VAL A 261 40.93 -30.40 8.03
C VAL A 261 40.94 -31.72 7.28
N PHE A 262 40.38 -31.71 6.06
CA PHE A 262 40.36 -32.86 5.16
C PHE A 262 41.65 -32.98 4.34
N GLU A 263 41.91 -34.17 3.81
CA GLU A 263 43.12 -34.49 3.04
C GLU A 263 43.29 -33.67 1.76
N ASP A 264 42.19 -33.17 1.20
CA ASP A 264 42.17 -32.33 0.01
C ASP A 264 42.35 -30.83 0.31
N ALA A 265 42.45 -30.45 1.60
CA ALA A 265 42.67 -29.08 2.02
C ALA A 265 44.02 -28.52 1.53
N ASN A 266 44.11 -27.19 1.51
CA ASN A 266 45.41 -26.52 1.49
C ASN A 266 46.01 -26.59 2.91
N ILE A 267 46.84 -27.59 3.17
CA ILE A 267 47.39 -27.89 4.50
C ILE A 267 48.17 -26.70 5.06
N GLU A 268 49.01 -26.07 4.24
CA GLU A 268 49.88 -24.98 4.65
C GLU A 268 49.07 -23.73 5.05
N GLU A 269 47.95 -23.46 4.38
CA GLU A 269 47.06 -22.36 4.75
C GLU A 269 46.24 -22.69 6.01
N ALA A 270 45.67 -23.90 6.07
CA ALA A 270 44.93 -24.37 7.23
C ALA A 270 45.78 -24.31 8.52
N VAL A 271 47.06 -24.67 8.44
CA VAL A 271 48.02 -24.56 9.56
C VAL A 271 48.17 -23.12 10.03
N LYS A 272 48.43 -22.17 9.13
CA LYS A 272 48.65 -20.76 9.49
C LYS A 272 47.43 -20.17 10.18
N GLU A 273 46.25 -20.36 9.59
CA GLU A 273 45.03 -19.73 10.08
C GLU A 273 44.55 -20.33 11.41
N THR A 274 44.62 -21.65 11.57
CA THR A 274 44.23 -22.32 12.84
C THR A 274 45.23 -22.05 13.96
N ALA A 275 46.53 -21.91 13.67
CA ALA A 275 47.52 -21.48 14.65
C ALA A 275 47.28 -20.02 15.07
N TYR A 276 47.01 -19.13 14.11
CA TYR A 276 46.67 -17.74 14.39
C TYR A 276 45.40 -17.60 15.24
N SER A 277 44.37 -18.41 14.98
CA SER A 277 43.12 -18.46 15.75
C SER A 277 43.36 -18.68 17.25
N ILE A 278 44.29 -19.57 17.61
CA ILE A 278 44.65 -19.85 19.01
C ILE A 278 45.65 -18.84 19.57
N GLN A 279 46.53 -18.30 18.72
CA GLN A 279 47.50 -17.31 19.14
C GLN A 279 46.89 -15.94 19.41
N TRP A 280 45.83 -15.58 18.70
CA TRP A 280 45.24 -14.25 18.78
C TRP A 280 44.80 -13.92 20.21
N ASN A 281 45.22 -12.76 20.71
CA ASN A 281 45.04 -12.32 22.09
C ASN A 281 45.51 -13.36 23.15
N SER A 282 46.56 -14.12 22.84
CA SER A 282 47.11 -15.19 23.69
C SER A 282 46.06 -16.24 24.05
N GLY A 283 45.16 -16.55 23.11
CA GLY A 283 44.09 -17.54 23.23
C GLY A 283 42.85 -17.09 24.02
N GLN A 284 42.76 -15.82 24.39
CA GLN A 284 41.64 -15.27 25.17
C GLN A 284 40.49 -14.80 24.25
N VAL A 285 40.01 -15.73 23.42
CA VAL A 285 39.05 -15.49 22.33
C VAL A 285 37.97 -16.56 22.37
N CYS A 286 36.71 -16.16 22.44
CA CYS A 286 35.57 -17.07 22.58
C CYS A 286 35.37 -18.02 21.40
N MET A 287 35.81 -17.62 20.21
CA MET A 287 35.68 -18.37 18.95
C MET A 287 36.96 -19.12 18.54
N ALA A 288 37.99 -19.16 19.40
CA ALA A 288 39.26 -19.80 19.09
C ALA A 288 39.08 -21.30 18.76
N ASN A 289 39.76 -21.79 17.72
CA ASN A 289 39.70 -23.19 17.28
C ASN A 289 40.51 -24.11 18.20
N SER A 290 40.01 -24.28 19.42
CA SER A 290 40.71 -25.03 20.48
C SER A 290 40.60 -26.55 20.34
N ARG A 291 39.82 -27.02 19.36
CA ARG A 291 39.78 -28.40 18.89
C ARG A 291 40.04 -28.42 17.39
N VAL A 292 41.10 -29.07 16.96
CA VAL A 292 41.40 -29.29 15.55
C VAL A 292 41.29 -30.79 15.27
N TYR A 293 40.52 -31.14 14.25
CA TYR A 293 40.35 -32.50 13.77
C TYR A 293 41.00 -32.62 12.39
N VAL A 294 41.93 -33.56 12.22
CA VAL A 294 42.69 -33.73 10.98
C VAL A 294 42.50 -35.14 10.45
N GLN A 295 42.30 -35.27 9.12
CA GLN A 295 42.12 -36.58 8.50
C GLN A 295 43.40 -37.43 8.60
N ASP A 296 43.26 -38.72 8.90
CA ASP A 296 44.36 -39.65 9.18
C ASP A 296 45.45 -39.68 8.09
N THR A 297 45.08 -39.55 6.82
CA THR A 297 46.01 -39.54 5.68
C THR A 297 46.98 -38.35 5.65
N ILE A 298 46.68 -37.25 6.35
CA ILE A 298 47.51 -36.03 6.38
C ILE A 298 47.92 -35.59 7.80
N ALA A 299 47.51 -36.33 8.84
CA ALA A 299 47.65 -35.94 10.24
C ALA A 299 49.10 -35.63 10.66
N ASP A 300 50.05 -36.53 10.39
CA ASP A 300 51.45 -36.35 10.79
C ASP A 300 52.07 -35.10 10.15
N LYS A 301 51.80 -34.88 8.86
CA LYS A 301 52.29 -33.70 8.13
C LYS A 301 51.69 -32.42 8.72
N TYR A 302 50.39 -32.39 8.97
CA TYR A 302 49.72 -31.21 9.52
C TYR A 302 50.23 -30.88 10.92
N ILE A 303 50.33 -31.87 11.81
CA ILE A 303 50.77 -31.67 13.21
C ILE A 303 52.19 -31.10 13.25
N GLU A 304 53.12 -31.65 12.46
CA GLU A 304 54.50 -31.17 12.43
C GLU A 304 54.60 -29.75 11.85
N LEU A 305 53.86 -29.45 10.78
CA LEU A 305 53.81 -28.09 10.24
C LEU A 305 53.19 -27.11 11.23
N PHE A 306 52.13 -27.50 11.93
CA PHE A 306 51.50 -26.69 12.96
C PHE A 306 52.49 -26.41 14.10
N ARG A 307 53.19 -27.43 14.60
CA ARG A 307 54.21 -27.28 15.65
C ARG A 307 55.28 -26.28 15.24
N GLN A 308 55.90 -26.47 14.07
CA GLN A 308 56.94 -25.58 13.55
C GLN A 308 56.45 -24.14 13.36
N HIS A 309 55.25 -23.97 12.82
CA HIS A 309 54.67 -22.65 12.60
C HIS A 309 54.37 -21.95 13.93
N PHE A 310 53.75 -22.66 14.88
CA PHE A 310 53.36 -22.11 16.17
C PHE A 310 54.58 -21.75 17.04
N GLU A 311 55.66 -22.55 17.02
CA GLU A 311 56.92 -22.21 17.69
C GLU A 311 57.61 -20.98 17.07
N LYS A 312 57.55 -20.85 15.73
CA LYS A 312 58.25 -19.79 15.01
C LYS A 312 57.55 -18.43 15.09
N GLU A 313 56.23 -18.40 14.95
CA GLU A 313 55.49 -17.14 14.83
C GLU A 313 55.16 -16.50 16.18
N VAL A 314 55.23 -17.25 17.29
CA VAL A 314 54.95 -16.73 18.62
C VAL A 314 56.12 -15.89 19.14
N SER A 315 55.88 -14.60 19.33
CA SER A 315 56.78 -13.66 19.98
C SER A 315 56.18 -13.19 21.31
N MET A 316 56.67 -13.80 22.39
CA MET A 316 56.21 -13.54 23.75
C MET A 316 57.04 -12.44 24.42
N GLY A 317 56.38 -11.42 24.97
CA GLY A 317 57.05 -10.28 25.61
C GLY A 317 56.11 -9.25 26.22
N ASP A 318 56.63 -8.04 26.46
CA ASP A 318 55.82 -6.92 26.96
C ASP A 318 54.76 -6.53 25.91
N PRO A 319 53.46 -6.53 26.25
CA PRO A 319 52.40 -6.14 25.33
C PRO A 319 52.54 -4.72 24.73
N LEU A 320 53.29 -3.81 25.38
CA LEU A 320 53.53 -2.45 24.92
C LEU A 320 54.60 -2.33 23.83
N ASP A 321 55.40 -3.38 23.64
CA ASP A 321 56.49 -3.43 22.67
C ASP A 321 55.99 -3.75 21.26
N LYS A 322 56.59 -3.07 20.28
CA LYS A 322 56.28 -3.31 18.86
C LYS A 322 56.83 -4.68 18.45
N GLY A 323 55.99 -5.50 17.81
CA GLY A 323 56.38 -6.82 17.31
C GLY A 323 56.04 -7.99 18.24
N ILE A 324 55.64 -7.72 19.49
CA ILE A 324 55.09 -8.74 20.39
C ILE A 324 53.68 -9.09 19.93
N ASN A 325 53.39 -10.38 19.84
CA ASN A 325 52.08 -10.93 19.49
C ASN A 325 51.55 -11.95 20.51
N HIS A 326 52.29 -12.20 21.59
CA HIS A 326 51.91 -13.07 22.69
C HIS A 326 52.13 -12.37 24.04
N GLY A 327 51.03 -12.00 24.69
CA GLY A 327 51.02 -11.32 25.99
C GLY A 327 50.72 -12.28 27.14
N PRO A 328 50.62 -11.75 28.38
CA PRO A 328 50.16 -12.53 29.51
C PRO A 328 48.65 -12.82 29.42
N GLN A 329 48.16 -13.72 30.27
CA GLN A 329 46.75 -13.85 30.60
C GLN A 329 46.30 -12.62 31.41
N ALA A 330 45.03 -12.25 31.31
CA ALA A 330 44.55 -10.96 31.80
C ALA A 330 44.73 -10.72 33.31
N ASP A 331 44.67 -11.78 34.12
CA ASP A 331 44.90 -11.72 35.55
C ASP A 331 45.36 -13.06 36.13
N GLU A 332 45.68 -13.05 37.42
CA GLU A 332 46.11 -14.24 38.16
C GLU A 332 45.05 -15.35 38.14
N VAL A 333 43.77 -14.98 38.18
CA VAL A 333 42.66 -15.95 38.18
C VAL A 333 42.64 -16.73 36.87
N GLN A 334 42.69 -16.03 35.74
CA GLN A 334 42.71 -16.66 34.43
C GLN A 334 43.98 -17.49 34.24
N HIS A 335 45.14 -16.99 34.68
CA HIS A 335 46.41 -17.72 34.66
C HIS A 335 46.33 -19.07 35.38
N LYS A 336 45.84 -19.07 36.63
CA LYS A 336 45.64 -20.28 37.42
C LYS A 336 44.65 -21.23 36.77
N THR A 337 43.55 -20.72 36.20
CA THR A 337 42.57 -21.54 35.47
C THR A 337 43.20 -22.23 34.26
N VAL A 338 44.00 -21.53 33.45
CA VAL A 338 44.68 -22.14 32.31
C VAL A 338 45.66 -23.23 32.77
N LEU A 339 46.47 -22.97 33.80
CA LEU A 339 47.38 -23.98 34.36
C LEU A 339 46.65 -25.24 34.86
N GLN A 340 45.47 -25.09 35.46
CA GLN A 340 44.64 -26.23 35.88
C GLN A 340 44.16 -27.07 34.69
N TYR A 341 43.80 -26.44 33.57
CA TYR A 341 43.45 -27.16 32.35
C TYR A 341 44.64 -27.87 31.73
N LEU A 342 45.83 -27.27 31.75
CA LEU A 342 47.06 -27.91 31.28
C LEU A 342 47.36 -29.19 32.06
N GLU A 343 47.24 -29.15 33.39
CA GLU A 343 47.39 -30.36 34.22
C GLU A 343 46.28 -31.37 33.96
N SER A 344 45.03 -30.92 33.79
CA SER A 344 43.93 -31.82 33.44
C SER A 344 44.18 -32.53 32.10
N GLY A 345 44.75 -31.86 31.11
CA GLY A 345 45.08 -32.45 29.80
C GLY A 345 46.14 -33.55 29.91
N LYS A 346 47.21 -33.29 30.69
CA LYS A 346 48.26 -34.27 30.99
C LYS A 346 47.69 -35.51 31.72
N GLN A 347 46.81 -35.28 32.69
CA GLN A 347 46.20 -36.34 33.50
C GLN A 347 45.18 -37.18 32.72
N SER A 348 44.48 -36.58 31.75
CA SER A 348 43.50 -37.30 30.92
C SER A 348 44.11 -38.20 29.85
N GLY A 349 45.44 -38.29 29.76
CA GLY A 349 46.13 -39.09 28.74
C GLY A 349 46.32 -38.36 27.40
N GLY A 350 46.16 -37.04 27.35
CA GLY A 350 46.54 -36.24 26.18
C GLY A 350 48.07 -36.17 26.06
N GLU A 351 48.59 -36.39 24.85
CA GLU A 351 50.03 -36.32 24.59
C GLU A 351 50.44 -34.87 24.38
N LEU A 352 51.25 -34.34 25.30
CA LEU A 352 51.80 -32.99 25.23
C LEU A 352 52.95 -32.93 24.22
N LEU A 353 52.79 -32.13 23.17
CA LEU A 353 53.82 -31.95 22.15
C LEU A 353 54.80 -30.82 22.49
N ILE A 354 54.26 -29.66 22.88
CA ILE A 354 55.04 -28.47 23.25
C ILE A 354 54.33 -27.71 24.38
N GLY A 355 55.08 -26.89 25.12
CA GLY A 355 54.55 -26.01 26.17
C GLY A 355 54.06 -26.77 27.40
N GLY A 356 52.88 -26.44 27.90
CA GLY A 356 52.24 -27.11 29.03
C GLY A 356 52.58 -26.52 30.41
N ALA A 357 53.18 -25.33 30.47
CA ALA A 357 53.50 -24.64 31.71
C ALA A 357 53.52 -23.10 31.56
N ALA A 358 53.67 -22.40 32.67
CA ALA A 358 54.11 -21.01 32.66
C ALA A 358 55.62 -20.95 32.32
N PRO A 359 56.08 -19.92 31.58
CA PRO A 359 57.50 -19.76 31.30
C PRO A 359 58.28 -19.42 32.58
N SER A 360 59.45 -20.02 32.76
CA SER A 360 60.32 -19.82 33.94
C SER A 360 61.28 -18.65 33.81
N ASP A 361 61.37 -18.02 32.64
CA ASP A 361 62.34 -16.99 32.28
C ASP A 361 61.84 -15.55 32.52
N ARG A 362 60.60 -15.38 32.98
CA ARG A 362 59.95 -14.07 33.14
C ARG A 362 58.91 -14.06 34.25
N GLU A 363 58.63 -12.86 34.76
CA GLU A 363 57.51 -12.60 35.65
C GLU A 363 56.24 -12.25 34.86
N GLY A 364 55.09 -12.22 35.53
CA GLY A 364 53.78 -11.95 34.92
C GLY A 364 52.99 -13.22 34.59
N TYR A 365 51.76 -13.03 34.16
CA TYR A 365 50.79 -14.11 33.97
C TYR A 365 50.89 -14.80 32.60
N TYR A 366 52.11 -15.10 32.15
CA TYR A 366 52.35 -15.74 30.85
C TYR A 366 52.07 -17.25 30.85
N ILE A 367 51.66 -17.78 29.70
CA ILE A 367 51.46 -19.21 29.46
C ILE A 367 52.19 -19.59 28.16
N GLN A 368 52.92 -20.70 28.16
CA GLN A 368 53.55 -21.19 26.93
C GLN A 368 52.50 -21.64 25.90
N PRO A 369 52.68 -21.34 24.60
CA PRO A 369 51.89 -21.95 23.53
C PRO A 369 51.90 -23.46 23.67
N THR A 370 50.73 -24.08 23.77
CA THR A 370 50.60 -25.48 24.14
C THR A 370 49.80 -26.27 23.11
N ILE A 371 50.35 -27.41 22.70
CA ILE A 371 49.68 -28.36 21.80
C ILE A 371 49.55 -29.70 22.52
N PHE A 372 48.32 -30.18 22.63
CA PHE A 372 48.02 -31.57 22.95
C PHE A 372 47.59 -32.31 21.68
N LYS A 373 47.97 -33.58 21.55
CA LYS A 373 47.39 -34.50 20.56
C LYS A 373 46.84 -35.75 21.22
N ASN A 374 46.03 -36.51 20.49
CA ASN A 374 45.46 -37.79 20.96
C ASN A 374 44.71 -37.66 22.29
N THR A 375 44.04 -36.53 22.52
CA THR A 375 43.35 -36.28 23.80
C THR A 375 41.97 -36.95 23.76
N PRO A 376 41.57 -37.73 24.77
CA PRO A 376 40.24 -38.37 24.80
C PRO A 376 39.11 -37.35 24.64
N GLU A 377 38.07 -37.69 23.85
CA GLU A 377 36.98 -36.75 23.53
C GLU A 377 36.15 -36.32 24.75
N ASP A 378 36.12 -37.15 25.81
CA ASP A 378 35.46 -36.88 27.09
C ASP A 378 36.34 -36.14 28.10
N ALA A 379 37.62 -35.90 27.77
CA ALA A 379 38.52 -35.14 28.62
C ALA A 379 38.00 -33.72 28.84
N LYS A 380 38.20 -33.20 30.06
CA LYS A 380 37.77 -31.85 30.43
C LYS A 380 38.30 -30.78 29.48
N ILE A 381 39.56 -30.88 29.07
CA ILE A 381 40.22 -29.95 28.14
C ILE A 381 39.64 -29.99 26.71
N MET A 382 38.96 -31.09 26.34
CA MET A 382 38.20 -31.21 25.09
C MET A 382 36.78 -30.66 25.21
N LYS A 383 36.16 -30.69 26.40
CA LYS A 383 34.77 -30.26 26.63
C LYS A 383 34.63 -28.80 27.06
N GLU A 384 35.58 -28.27 27.83
CA GLU A 384 35.48 -26.96 28.45
C GLU A 384 36.41 -25.92 27.78
N GLU A 385 35.97 -24.67 27.78
CA GLU A 385 36.74 -23.53 27.28
C GLU A 385 37.93 -23.25 28.21
N VAL A 386 39.14 -23.28 27.64
CA VAL A 386 40.39 -23.02 28.37
C VAL A 386 40.67 -21.51 28.45
N PHE A 387 40.36 -20.80 27.36
CA PHE A 387 40.56 -19.35 27.22
C PHE A 387 42.02 -18.93 27.47
N GLY A 388 42.93 -19.64 26.79
CA GLY A 388 44.38 -19.46 26.81
C GLY A 388 44.99 -20.12 25.56
N PRO A 389 46.32 -20.04 25.36
CA PRO A 389 46.97 -20.40 24.10
C PRO A 389 47.19 -21.92 23.99
N VAL A 390 46.08 -22.68 24.04
CA VAL A 390 46.07 -24.14 24.15
C VAL A 390 45.16 -24.75 23.07
N VAL A 391 45.72 -25.65 22.26
CA VAL A 391 45.01 -26.36 21.20
C VAL A 391 45.10 -27.88 21.39
N ASN A 392 44.01 -28.57 21.11
CA ASN A 392 43.98 -30.04 21.04
C ASN A 392 43.82 -30.46 19.57
N ILE A 393 44.73 -31.28 19.07
CA ILE A 393 44.73 -31.79 17.69
C ILE A 393 44.46 -33.30 17.70
N ASN A 394 43.29 -33.71 17.25
CA ASN A 394 42.86 -35.10 17.17
C ASN A 394 42.70 -35.55 15.71
N VAL A 395 42.73 -36.87 15.51
CA VAL A 395 42.63 -37.49 14.17
C VAL A 395 41.24 -38.09 13.94
N PHE A 396 40.77 -38.07 12.70
CA PHE A 396 39.52 -38.72 12.27
C PHE A 396 39.69 -39.48 10.96
N LYS A 397 38.77 -40.41 10.65
CA LYS A 397 38.81 -41.22 9.43
C LYS A 397 37.67 -40.93 8.46
N SER A 398 36.45 -40.73 8.97
CA SER A 398 35.26 -40.50 8.12
C SER A 398 34.59 -39.15 8.38
N GLU A 399 33.85 -38.66 7.39
CA GLU A 399 33.07 -37.41 7.50
C GLU A 399 32.03 -37.51 8.63
N GLU A 400 31.35 -38.65 8.75
CA GLU A 400 30.30 -38.88 9.74
C GLU A 400 30.87 -38.89 11.16
N GLU A 401 32.02 -39.54 11.36
CA GLU A 401 32.71 -39.60 12.64
C GLU A 401 33.09 -38.20 13.12
N VAL A 402 33.76 -37.41 12.27
CA VAL A 402 34.27 -36.10 12.66
C VAL A 402 33.15 -35.10 12.88
N LEU A 403 32.06 -35.17 12.09
CA LEU A 403 30.91 -34.32 12.30
C LEU A 403 30.25 -34.60 13.66
N ALA A 404 30.11 -35.88 14.02
CA ALA A 404 29.60 -36.28 15.34
C ALA A 404 30.51 -35.79 16.48
N LYS A 405 31.83 -35.92 16.36
CA LYS A 405 32.79 -35.40 17.36
C LYS A 405 32.77 -33.87 17.46
N ALA A 406 32.74 -33.17 16.34
CA ALA A 406 32.71 -31.71 16.28
C ALA A 406 31.47 -31.16 17.00
N ASN A 407 30.30 -31.78 16.79
CA ASN A 407 29.03 -31.37 17.39
C ASN A 407 28.81 -31.89 18.82
N ASN A 408 29.62 -32.85 19.31
CA ASN A 408 29.52 -33.38 20.68
C ASN A 408 30.07 -32.40 21.73
N THR A 409 29.40 -31.26 21.86
CA THR A 409 29.65 -30.20 22.83
C THR A 409 28.37 -29.41 23.08
N GLU A 410 28.24 -28.84 24.27
CA GLU A 410 27.15 -27.90 24.60
C GLU A 410 27.39 -26.49 24.02
N TYR A 411 28.58 -26.22 23.50
CA TYR A 411 28.91 -24.97 22.82
C TYR A 411 28.52 -25.00 21.34
N GLY A 412 28.44 -23.84 20.72
CA GLY A 412 28.09 -23.69 19.30
C GLY A 412 28.39 -22.30 18.75
N LEU A 413 29.49 -21.67 19.14
CA LEU A 413 29.80 -20.31 18.68
C LEU A 413 30.31 -20.28 17.24
N TYR A 414 31.48 -20.88 17.00
CA TYR A 414 32.17 -20.89 15.72
C TYR A 414 32.61 -22.31 15.36
N ALA A 415 32.67 -22.65 14.07
CA ALA A 415 33.32 -23.85 13.56
C ALA A 415 34.02 -23.55 12.22
N ALA A 416 34.95 -24.39 11.79
CA ALA A 416 35.59 -24.26 10.49
C ALA A 416 35.78 -25.62 9.80
N VAL A 417 35.76 -25.62 8.47
CA VAL A 417 36.06 -26.78 7.63
C VAL A 417 36.98 -26.39 6.48
N TYR A 418 38.05 -27.16 6.28
CA TYR A 418 39.01 -26.99 5.19
C TYR A 418 38.90 -28.18 4.23
N THR A 419 38.54 -27.92 2.98
CA THR A 419 38.29 -28.91 1.92
C THR A 419 38.22 -28.20 0.56
N LYS A 420 38.65 -28.87 -0.51
CA LYS A 420 38.44 -28.38 -1.90
C LYS A 420 37.17 -28.96 -2.52
N ASN A 421 36.63 -30.03 -1.94
CA ASN A 421 35.35 -30.61 -2.32
C ASN A 421 34.18 -29.71 -1.90
N ILE A 422 33.43 -29.21 -2.89
CA ILE A 422 32.28 -28.31 -2.70
C ILE A 422 31.11 -29.01 -1.98
N ASP A 423 30.80 -30.25 -2.36
CA ASP A 423 29.69 -30.99 -1.74
C ASP A 423 29.96 -31.23 -0.25
N ARG A 424 31.22 -31.54 0.09
CA ARG A 424 31.66 -31.66 1.49
C ARG A 424 31.56 -30.34 2.23
N ALA A 425 32.03 -29.25 1.62
CA ALA A 425 31.94 -27.92 2.21
C ALA A 425 30.49 -27.57 2.57
N ILE A 426 29.54 -27.82 1.67
CA ILE A 426 28.10 -27.57 1.91
C ILE A 426 27.55 -28.52 2.97
N ARG A 427 27.91 -29.82 2.95
CA ARG A 427 27.49 -30.79 3.99
C ARG A 427 27.95 -30.36 5.38
N PHE A 428 29.19 -29.92 5.52
CA PHE A 428 29.74 -29.45 6.80
C PHE A 428 29.17 -28.10 7.22
N ALA A 429 29.00 -27.15 6.29
CA ALA A 429 28.35 -25.87 6.58
C ALA A 429 26.92 -26.04 7.11
N LYS A 430 26.18 -27.03 6.61
CA LYS A 430 24.84 -27.38 7.11
C LYS A 430 24.87 -28.24 8.37
N GLY A 431 25.85 -29.14 8.48
CA GLY A 431 25.89 -30.16 9.52
C GLY A 431 26.52 -29.70 10.83
N LEU A 432 27.42 -28.72 10.81
CA LEU A 432 28.06 -28.20 12.01
C LEU A 432 27.08 -27.36 12.83
N GLU A 433 26.94 -27.68 14.11
CA GLU A 433 26.03 -26.98 15.03
C GLU A 433 26.71 -25.75 15.65
N ALA A 434 27.07 -24.79 14.81
CA ALA A 434 27.66 -23.51 15.21
C ALA A 434 26.94 -22.33 14.56
N GLY A 435 26.95 -21.17 15.22
CA GLY A 435 26.32 -19.96 14.68
C GLY A 435 27.12 -19.29 13.56
N THR A 436 28.43 -19.55 13.47
CA THR A 436 29.26 -19.18 12.32
C THR A 436 30.10 -20.39 11.89
N VAL A 437 30.11 -20.67 10.57
CA VAL A 437 30.92 -21.75 9.98
C VAL A 437 31.82 -21.17 8.90
N GLY A 438 33.13 -21.20 9.11
CA GLY A 438 34.15 -20.85 8.11
C GLY A 438 34.42 -22.00 7.16
N VAL A 439 34.42 -21.74 5.85
CA VAL A 439 34.82 -22.73 4.82
C VAL A 439 36.12 -22.23 4.19
N ASN A 440 37.21 -22.97 4.39
CA ASN A 440 38.57 -22.58 4.01
C ASN A 440 39.01 -21.21 4.58
N CYS A 441 38.50 -20.88 5.75
CA CYS A 441 38.89 -19.74 6.58
C CYS A 441 38.45 -20.04 8.02
N THR A 442 38.98 -19.30 9.00
CA THR A 442 38.58 -19.50 10.40
C THR A 442 38.69 -18.24 11.26
N SER A 443 38.28 -18.35 12.53
CA SER A 443 38.42 -17.31 13.55
C SER A 443 39.81 -16.66 13.54
N PRO A 444 39.90 -15.32 13.69
CA PRO A 444 38.84 -14.38 14.02
C PRO A 444 38.06 -13.81 12.81
N ILE A 445 38.10 -14.46 11.65
CA ILE A 445 37.40 -13.98 10.45
C ILE A 445 35.88 -14.11 10.63
N THR A 446 35.16 -13.02 10.35
CA THR A 446 33.69 -12.99 10.29
C THR A 446 33.24 -12.20 9.05
N GLY A 447 32.03 -12.50 8.54
CA GLY A 447 31.37 -11.63 7.57
C GLY A 447 30.91 -10.35 8.25
N ARG A 448 31.23 -9.18 7.69
CA ARG A 448 30.83 -7.88 8.29
C ARG A 448 29.32 -7.66 8.20
N ASP A 449 28.75 -8.07 7.07
CA ASP A 449 27.33 -8.03 6.69
C ASP A 449 26.53 -9.26 7.17
N MET A 450 27.13 -10.09 8.02
CA MET A 450 26.56 -11.35 8.48
C MET A 450 26.41 -11.36 10.01
N PRO A 451 25.44 -12.11 10.55
CA PRO A 451 25.27 -12.22 11.99
C PRO A 451 26.39 -13.07 12.60
N PHE A 452 26.75 -12.70 13.81
CA PHE A 452 27.58 -13.45 14.72
C PHE A 452 26.76 -13.80 15.96
N GLY A 453 26.95 -15.00 16.50
CA GLY A 453 26.41 -15.38 17.80
C GLY A 453 26.24 -16.88 17.98
N GLY A 454 25.99 -17.30 19.22
CA GLY A 454 26.03 -18.72 19.58
C GLY A 454 24.81 -19.57 19.17
N TYR A 455 25.06 -20.83 18.84
CA TYR A 455 24.13 -21.95 19.03
C TYR A 455 24.27 -22.55 20.43
N LYS A 456 23.27 -23.35 20.84
CA LYS A 456 23.25 -24.07 22.12
C LYS A 456 23.55 -23.15 23.30
N SER A 457 24.48 -23.51 24.18
CA SER A 457 24.85 -22.71 25.35
C SER A 457 25.85 -21.58 25.06
N SER A 458 26.27 -21.40 23.81
CA SER A 458 27.15 -20.29 23.41
C SER A 458 26.41 -18.95 23.26
N GLY A 459 25.09 -18.91 23.34
CA GLY A 459 24.38 -17.63 23.32
C GLY A 459 22.93 -17.67 22.88
N SER A 460 22.29 -16.52 22.94
CA SER A 460 20.92 -16.27 22.47
C SER A 460 20.82 -14.84 21.93
N GLY A 461 20.24 -14.69 20.73
CA GLY A 461 20.32 -13.45 19.94
C GLY A 461 21.46 -13.49 18.91
N ARG A 462 21.58 -12.43 18.11
CA ARG A 462 22.68 -12.28 17.13
C ARG A 462 23.17 -10.85 17.11
N GLU A 463 24.47 -10.64 17.03
CA GLU A 463 25.10 -9.34 16.80
C GLU A 463 25.59 -9.27 15.34
N GLY A 464 25.48 -8.14 14.65
CA GLY A 464 25.98 -7.96 13.29
C GLY A 464 25.17 -6.96 12.46
N GLU A 465 25.71 -6.63 11.29
CA GLU A 465 25.12 -5.72 10.29
C GLU A 465 24.26 -6.51 9.28
N PRO A 466 23.35 -5.85 8.52
CA PRO A 466 22.87 -4.48 8.73
C PRO A 466 21.75 -4.38 9.78
N LEU A 467 21.06 -5.49 10.11
CA LEU A 467 19.83 -5.48 10.93
C LEU A 467 19.91 -6.31 12.22
N TYR A 468 20.75 -7.34 12.28
CA TYR A 468 20.70 -8.34 13.35
C TYR A 468 20.87 -7.75 14.75
N SER A 469 21.85 -6.86 14.95
CA SER A 469 21.99 -6.18 16.25
C SER A 469 20.83 -5.24 16.56
N LEU A 470 20.26 -4.57 15.56
CA LEU A 470 19.15 -3.63 15.75
C LEU A 470 17.90 -4.37 16.26
N ASP A 471 17.69 -5.60 15.79
CA ASP A 471 16.61 -6.50 16.23
C ASP A 471 16.63 -6.83 17.72
N ASN A 472 17.82 -6.89 18.33
CA ASN A 472 17.91 -7.11 19.76
C ASN A 472 17.40 -5.91 20.59
N PHE A 473 17.33 -4.71 20.02
CA PHE A 473 17.04 -3.49 20.80
C PHE A 473 15.70 -2.85 20.47
N LEU A 474 14.81 -3.62 19.84
CA LEU A 474 13.49 -3.17 19.40
C LEU A 474 12.40 -4.12 19.89
N GLU A 475 11.36 -3.53 20.49
CA GLU A 475 10.10 -4.18 20.81
C GLU A 475 9.18 -4.14 19.59
N THR A 476 8.56 -5.29 19.28
CA THR A 476 7.62 -5.40 18.16
C THR A 476 6.21 -5.22 18.67
N LYS A 477 5.63 -4.04 18.41
CA LYS A 477 4.26 -3.74 18.79
C LYS A 477 3.31 -4.02 17.63
N SER A 478 2.59 -5.14 17.71
CA SER A 478 1.46 -5.41 16.82
C SER A 478 0.26 -4.60 17.26
N PHE A 479 -0.32 -3.85 16.34
CA PHE A 479 -1.67 -3.31 16.53
C PHE A 479 -2.57 -3.91 15.45
N PRO A 480 -3.34 -4.96 15.80
CA PRO A 480 -4.37 -5.48 14.93
C PRO A 480 -5.51 -4.48 14.92
N GLY A 481 -5.58 -3.65 13.89
CA GLY A 481 -6.84 -2.99 13.61
C GLY A 481 -7.75 -4.05 13.00
N PRO A 482 -9.04 -4.22 13.42
CA PRO A 482 -10.00 -4.66 12.42
C PRO A 482 -9.72 -3.74 11.25
N CYS A 483 -9.52 -4.32 10.08
CA CYS A 483 -9.34 -3.63 8.83
C CYS A 483 -10.59 -2.79 8.76
N ARG A 484 -10.53 -1.57 9.33
CA ARG A 484 -11.72 -0.75 9.54
C ARG A 484 -12.22 -0.32 8.18
N TYR A 485 -11.40 -0.53 7.15
CA TYR A 485 -11.77 -0.81 5.78
C TYR A 485 -12.75 -2.01 5.68
N CYS A 486 -12.35 -3.29 5.69
CA CYS A 486 -13.23 -4.48 5.64
C CYS A 486 -14.44 -4.46 6.63
N ALA A 487 -14.24 -4.06 7.88
CA ALA A 487 -15.26 -4.05 8.93
C ALA A 487 -16.21 -2.84 8.84
N ARG A 488 -15.82 -1.72 8.22
CA ARG A 488 -16.78 -0.65 7.86
C ARG A 488 -17.38 -0.85 6.46
N THR A 489 -16.75 -1.62 5.58
CA THR A 489 -17.26 -1.96 4.24
C THR A 489 -18.14 -3.21 4.22
N GLY A 490 -18.17 -4.00 5.30
CA GLY A 490 -18.88 -5.28 5.35
C GLY A 490 -18.24 -6.38 4.49
N ALA A 491 -17.03 -6.15 3.96
CA ALA A 491 -16.31 -7.12 3.16
C ALA A 491 -15.56 -8.13 4.04
N THR A 492 -15.79 -9.43 3.84
CA THR A 492 -14.88 -10.48 4.33
C THR A 492 -13.56 -10.33 3.60
N CYS A 493 -12.49 -10.07 4.33
CA CYS A 493 -11.16 -9.82 3.78
C CYS A 493 -10.59 -11.10 3.17
N THR A 494 -10.33 -11.06 1.87
CA THR A 494 -9.83 -12.19 1.08
C THR A 494 -8.41 -11.95 0.57
N ILE A 495 -7.60 -11.16 1.29
CA ILE A 495 -6.25 -10.80 0.81
C ILE A 495 -5.25 -11.92 1.12
N ALA A 496 -5.28 -12.95 0.28
CA ALA A 496 -4.16 -13.80 -0.04
C ALA A 496 -4.23 -14.21 -1.51
N THR A 497 -3.79 -13.35 -2.44
CA THR A 497 -3.35 -13.72 -3.82
C THR A 497 -2.63 -12.53 -4.51
N PRO A 498 -1.71 -12.79 -5.46
CA PRO A 498 -0.63 -11.88 -5.86
C PRO A 498 -1.03 -10.80 -6.88
N ARG A 499 -0.31 -9.66 -6.79
CA ARG A 499 -0.44 -8.41 -7.57
C ARG A 499 -0.51 -8.58 -9.10
N ARG A 500 -1.44 -7.86 -9.73
CA ARG A 500 -1.18 -7.10 -10.98
C ARG A 500 -1.61 -5.64 -10.78
N LYS A 501 -0.75 -4.71 -11.22
CA LYS A 501 -0.95 -3.25 -11.14
C LYS A 501 -2.05 -2.80 -12.13
N ARG A 502 -2.89 -1.84 -11.73
CA ARG A 502 -3.78 -1.03 -12.58
C ARG A 502 -3.65 0.46 -12.17
N PRO A 503 -3.91 1.41 -13.10
CA PRO A 503 -3.48 2.80 -13.00
C PRO A 503 -4.34 3.62 -12.03
N TYR A 504 -3.74 4.70 -11.54
CA TYR A 504 -4.14 5.59 -10.44
C TYR A 504 -5.52 6.24 -10.59
N TYR A 505 -6.24 6.37 -9.46
CA TYR A 505 -7.33 7.34 -9.27
C TYR A 505 -6.84 8.42 -8.31
N HIS A 506 -6.65 9.64 -8.79
CA HIS A 506 -6.46 10.83 -7.96
C HIS A 506 -7.81 11.52 -7.79
N VAL A 507 -8.17 11.82 -6.55
CA VAL A 507 -9.12 12.88 -6.23
C VAL A 507 -8.25 14.06 -5.81
N THR A 508 -8.57 15.25 -6.31
CA THR A 508 -7.77 16.49 -6.20
C THR A 508 -8.17 17.32 -4.98
N GLU A 509 -7.22 18.02 -4.35
CA GLU A 509 -7.43 18.81 -3.10
C GLU A 509 -8.68 19.69 -3.17
N GLU A 510 -8.92 20.27 -4.34
CA GLU A 510 -10.10 21.08 -4.66
C GLU A 510 -11.42 20.32 -4.47
N GLU A 511 -11.50 19.04 -4.85
CA GLU A 511 -12.69 18.20 -4.73
C GLU A 511 -13.00 17.83 -3.26
N TYR A 512 -11.98 17.78 -2.40
CA TYR A 512 -12.14 17.57 -0.96
C TYR A 512 -12.55 18.83 -0.21
N GLN A 513 -11.84 19.94 -0.46
CA GLN A 513 -12.14 21.23 0.15
C GLN A 513 -13.57 21.66 -0.16
N CYS A 514 -14.05 21.38 -1.37
CA CYS A 514 -15.41 21.67 -1.77
C CYS A 514 -16.45 20.82 -1.03
N ALA A 515 -16.18 19.53 -0.82
CA ALA A 515 -17.05 18.65 -0.04
C ALA A 515 -17.11 19.07 1.44
N MET A 516 -15.98 19.56 1.97
CA MET A 516 -15.88 20.05 3.34
C MET A 516 -16.70 21.34 3.55
N ARG A 517 -16.61 22.35 2.66
CA ARG A 517 -17.40 23.59 2.75
C ARG A 517 -18.92 23.35 2.74
N ILE A 518 -19.39 22.40 1.93
CA ILE A 518 -20.81 22.02 1.90
C ILE A 518 -21.22 21.42 3.24
N LEU A 519 -20.38 20.57 3.83
CA LEU A 519 -20.67 19.97 5.13
C LEU A 519 -20.62 21.04 6.25
N GLU A 520 -19.70 22.00 6.19
CA GLU A 520 -19.59 23.13 7.14
C GLU A 520 -20.84 23.99 7.16
N HIS A 521 -21.45 24.23 5.99
CA HIS A 521 -22.71 24.96 5.88
C HIS A 521 -23.90 24.26 6.56
N PHE A 522 -23.97 22.92 6.49
CA PHE A 522 -25.07 22.15 7.10
C PHE A 522 -24.84 21.81 8.58
N PHE A 523 -23.61 21.91 9.07
CA PHE A 523 -23.23 21.61 10.46
C PHE A 523 -22.38 22.73 11.08
N PRO A 524 -22.91 23.97 11.13
CA PRO A 524 -22.15 25.13 11.60
C PRO A 524 -21.74 24.96 13.06
N GLY A 525 -20.48 25.28 13.38
CA GLY A 525 -19.93 25.18 14.74
C GLY A 525 -19.59 23.76 15.20
N HIS A 526 -19.66 22.76 14.33
CA HIS A 526 -19.12 21.43 14.58
C HIS A 526 -17.77 21.26 13.88
N ASP A 527 -16.75 20.80 14.61
CA ASP A 527 -15.45 20.43 14.02
C ASP A 527 -15.63 19.22 13.11
N LEU A 528 -15.55 19.37 11.78
CA LEU A 528 -16.00 18.35 10.80
C LEU A 528 -14.97 17.27 10.48
N ASN A 529 -14.37 16.70 11.53
CA ASN A 529 -13.57 15.50 11.40
C ASN A 529 -14.44 14.22 11.30
N LEU A 530 -13.79 13.11 10.95
CA LEU A 530 -14.45 11.82 10.73
C LEU A 530 -15.20 11.28 11.97
N GLN A 531 -14.85 11.76 13.17
CA GLN A 531 -15.44 11.32 14.43
C GLN A 531 -16.69 12.13 14.79
N SER A 532 -16.68 13.45 14.53
CA SER A 532 -17.86 14.30 14.68
C SER A 532 -18.92 13.96 13.63
N LEU A 533 -18.56 13.77 12.36
CA LEU A 533 -19.49 13.40 11.29
C LEU A 533 -20.17 12.05 11.56
N ARG A 534 -19.46 11.10 12.19
CA ARG A 534 -20.05 9.83 12.65
C ARG A 534 -20.96 10.00 13.86
N SER A 535 -20.62 10.91 14.77
CA SER A 535 -21.42 11.19 15.96
C SER A 535 -22.70 11.94 15.59
N ILE A 536 -22.61 12.91 14.68
CA ILE A 536 -23.74 13.58 14.04
C ILE A 536 -24.60 12.56 13.28
N ALA A 537 -23.99 11.70 12.45
CA ALA A 537 -24.73 10.65 11.74
C ALA A 537 -25.41 9.64 12.69
N LYS A 538 -24.80 9.34 13.84
CA LYS A 538 -25.38 8.47 14.88
C LYS A 538 -26.50 9.17 15.63
N ALA A 539 -26.32 10.42 16.06
CA ALA A 539 -27.36 11.22 16.73
C ALA A 539 -28.57 11.45 15.82
N ILE A 540 -28.35 11.64 14.51
CA ILE A 540 -29.41 11.73 13.50
C ILE A 540 -30.11 10.37 13.34
N LYS A 541 -29.37 9.26 13.35
CA LYS A 541 -29.92 7.90 13.27
C LYS A 541 -30.74 7.51 14.51
N ASP A 542 -30.31 7.97 15.69
CA ASP A 542 -30.92 7.67 16.98
C ASP A 542 -32.03 8.69 17.35
N GLY A 543 -32.23 9.73 16.53
CA GLY A 543 -33.27 10.76 16.72
C GLY A 543 -32.96 11.78 17.82
N THR A 544 -31.72 11.82 18.30
CA THR A 544 -31.27 12.65 19.42
C THR A 544 -30.55 13.93 18.99
N PHE A 545 -30.34 14.12 17.69
CA PHE A 545 -29.70 15.31 17.15
C PHE A 545 -30.64 16.53 17.20
N THR A 546 -30.24 17.55 17.95
CA THR A 546 -30.88 18.87 17.98
C THR A 546 -29.97 19.85 17.27
N ALA A 547 -30.35 20.25 16.05
CA ALA A 547 -29.61 21.30 15.34
C ALA A 547 -29.80 22.63 16.08
N PRO A 548 -28.75 23.45 16.30
CA PRO A 548 -28.91 24.82 16.74
C PRO A 548 -29.83 25.57 15.75
N PRO A 549 -30.62 26.56 16.20
CA PRO A 549 -31.30 27.44 15.28
C PRO A 549 -30.24 28.14 14.43
N VAL A 550 -30.42 28.11 13.11
CA VAL A 550 -29.59 28.85 12.16
C VAL A 550 -29.57 30.31 12.62
N LEU A 551 -28.38 30.83 12.96
CA LEU A 551 -28.19 32.23 13.30
C LEU A 551 -28.72 33.06 12.13
N GLN A 552 -29.70 33.94 12.40
CA GLN A 552 -30.06 34.99 11.46
C GLN A 552 -28.80 35.79 11.16
N THR A 553 -28.48 35.94 9.87
CA THR A 553 -27.38 36.76 9.37
C THR A 553 -27.72 38.24 9.48
N GLU A 554 -27.74 38.76 10.71
CA GLU A 554 -27.65 40.19 10.97
C GLU A 554 -26.44 40.41 11.90
N GLY A 555 -25.29 40.83 11.35
CA GLY A 555 -24.22 41.42 12.17
C GLY A 555 -22.76 41.06 11.90
N LEU A 556 -22.41 40.16 10.98
CA LEU A 556 -21.01 39.74 10.78
C LEU A 556 -20.17 40.64 9.83
N PHE A 557 -20.60 41.89 9.61
CA PHE A 557 -19.81 42.90 8.89
C PHE A 557 -19.71 44.20 9.70
N THR A 558 -18.98 44.20 10.82
CA THR A 558 -18.35 45.44 11.31
C THR A 558 -17.01 45.13 11.98
N ASN A 559 -15.93 45.61 11.37
CA ASN A 559 -14.61 45.73 12.00
C ASN A 559 -14.68 46.75 13.15
N ASN A 560 -14.05 46.48 14.29
CA ASN A 560 -13.29 47.49 15.03
C ASN A 560 -12.34 46.87 16.08
N LEU A 561 -11.09 47.34 16.02
CA LEU A 561 -9.97 47.07 16.90
C LEU A 561 -10.13 47.73 18.29
N ALA A 562 -9.74 47.04 19.36
CA ALA A 562 -9.12 47.64 20.56
C ALA A 562 -8.40 46.57 21.42
N SER A 563 -7.18 46.88 21.87
CA SER A 563 -6.29 46.08 22.73
C SER A 563 -6.69 46.14 24.23
N PRO A 564 -6.11 45.28 25.12
CA PRO A 564 -6.73 44.82 26.37
C PRO A 564 -6.30 45.61 27.63
N PRO A 565 -6.88 45.29 28.81
CA PRO A 565 -6.07 45.21 30.02
C PRO A 565 -6.25 43.91 30.82
N ASP A 566 -5.20 43.64 31.58
CA ASP A 566 -4.88 42.56 32.52
C ASP A 566 -6.01 42.08 33.47
N ASP A 567 -6.04 40.76 33.74
CA ASP A 567 -5.80 40.19 35.09
C ASP A 567 -6.07 38.66 35.15
N GLU A 568 -5.02 37.93 35.56
CA GLU A 568 -4.93 36.69 36.37
C GLU A 568 -6.02 35.59 36.30
N GLU A 569 -5.70 34.42 35.73
CA GLU A 569 -5.31 33.16 36.44
C GLU A 569 -5.30 31.93 35.49
N SER A 570 -4.38 31.03 35.78
CA SER A 570 -3.78 29.93 34.98
C SER A 570 -4.66 28.69 34.70
N VAL A 571 -4.53 28.11 33.49
CA VAL A 571 -4.34 26.65 33.25
C VAL A 571 -3.54 26.45 31.94
N ASP A 572 -2.47 25.67 32.04
CA ASP A 572 -1.52 25.23 31.02
C ASP A 572 -2.09 24.05 30.20
N ASP A 573 -1.90 24.04 28.86
CA ASP A 573 -1.75 22.85 28.00
C ASP A 573 -1.78 23.22 26.50
N GLY A 574 -0.77 22.77 25.74
CA GLY A 574 -0.95 22.32 24.35
C GLY A 574 -0.30 23.17 23.26
N GLU A 575 0.90 22.73 22.86
CA GLU A 575 1.70 23.21 21.73
C GLU A 575 0.94 23.27 20.39
N GLU A 576 1.22 24.33 19.64
CA GLU A 576 0.87 24.53 18.23
C GLU A 576 1.34 23.36 17.35
N GLN A 577 0.41 22.76 16.60
CA GLN A 577 0.74 21.83 15.51
C GLN A 577 0.89 22.58 14.19
N ASP A 578 2.05 22.36 13.59
CA ASP A 578 2.53 22.85 12.30
C ASP A 578 1.65 22.36 11.13
N VAL A 579 1.39 23.25 10.17
CA VAL A 579 0.38 23.16 9.10
C VAL A 579 0.89 22.38 7.88
N SER A 580 1.70 21.33 8.08
CA SER A 580 2.32 20.57 6.98
C SER A 580 1.85 19.11 6.83
N GLU A 581 0.76 18.70 7.49
CA GLU A 581 0.18 17.32 7.41
C GLU A 581 -1.12 17.22 6.56
N LEU A 582 -1.39 18.18 5.67
CA LEU A 582 -2.66 18.26 4.95
C LEU A 582 -2.53 17.97 3.45
N HIS A 583 -2.10 16.76 3.01
CA HIS A 583 -2.28 16.35 1.61
C HIS A 583 -2.46 14.81 1.40
N GLU A 584 -3.68 14.45 0.94
CA GLU A 584 -4.23 13.22 0.28
C GLU A 584 -4.63 11.93 1.09
N PRO A 585 -5.70 11.16 0.69
CA PRO A 585 -6.53 11.24 -0.54
C PRO A 585 -8.07 11.20 -0.26
N LEU A 586 -8.67 12.37 -0.16
CA LEU A 586 -9.91 12.87 -0.75
C LEU A 586 -10.97 11.86 -1.28
N GLY A 587 -12.11 11.83 -0.57
CA GLY A 587 -13.42 11.37 -1.03
C GLY A 587 -14.48 12.38 -0.58
N CYS A 588 -15.68 12.35 -1.14
CA CYS A 588 -16.75 13.29 -0.77
C CYS A 588 -18.04 12.57 -0.32
N MET A 589 -18.91 13.28 0.39
CA MET A 589 -20.22 12.77 0.81
C MET A 589 -21.29 13.14 -0.22
N MET A 590 -21.94 12.15 -0.82
CA MET A 590 -23.09 12.35 -1.71
C MET A 590 -24.39 11.87 -1.09
N LYS A 591 -25.46 12.61 -1.29
CA LYS A 591 -26.80 12.24 -0.83
C LYS A 591 -27.43 11.25 -1.82
N ASP A 592 -27.78 10.05 -1.38
CA ASP A 592 -28.44 9.06 -2.23
C ASP A 592 -29.90 9.42 -2.50
N SER A 593 -30.54 8.65 -3.37
CA SER A 593 -31.92 8.83 -3.79
C SER A 593 -32.96 8.64 -2.67
N ARG A 594 -32.56 8.22 -1.48
CA ARG A 594 -33.37 8.15 -0.26
C ARG A 594 -33.13 9.31 0.70
N GLY A 595 -32.33 10.30 0.29
CA GLY A 595 -31.97 11.44 1.11
C GLY A 595 -30.89 11.14 2.16
N LYS A 596 -30.16 10.02 2.04
CA LYS A 596 -29.14 9.57 3.00
C LYS A 596 -27.74 9.88 2.47
N PHE A 597 -26.94 10.59 3.26
CA PHE A 597 -25.55 10.90 2.91
C PHE A 597 -24.69 9.63 2.91
N ARG A 598 -23.96 9.41 1.82
CA ARG A 598 -23.06 8.28 1.58
C ARG A 598 -21.69 8.79 1.18
N TYR A 599 -20.65 8.23 1.79
CA TYR A 599 -19.27 8.54 1.46
C TYR A 599 -18.89 7.86 0.13
N VAL A 600 -18.43 8.65 -0.84
CA VAL A 600 -17.93 8.26 -2.16
C VAL A 600 -16.44 8.55 -2.15
N GLY A 601 -15.62 7.54 -1.83
CA GLY A 601 -14.16 7.65 -1.87
C GLY A 601 -13.61 7.53 -3.29
N ALA A 602 -12.34 7.89 -3.51
CA ALA A 602 -11.58 7.64 -4.75
C ALA A 602 -11.60 6.17 -5.27
N HIS A 603 -12.15 5.23 -4.48
CA HIS A 603 -12.24 3.80 -4.76
C HIS A 603 -13.67 3.22 -4.62
N SER A 604 -14.72 4.03 -4.75
CA SER A 604 -16.10 3.52 -4.58
C SER A 604 -16.60 2.75 -5.80
N GLU A 605 -16.33 1.44 -5.85
CA GLU A 605 -17.19 0.50 -6.57
C GLU A 605 -18.47 0.30 -5.73
N ILE A 606 -19.55 1.00 -6.06
CA ILE A 606 -20.90 0.63 -5.56
C ILE A 606 -21.49 -0.35 -6.58
N PRO A 607 -21.67 -1.63 -6.25
CA PRO A 607 -22.38 -2.55 -7.12
C PRO A 607 -23.84 -2.12 -7.18
N PHE A 608 -24.30 -1.84 -8.39
CA PHE A 608 -25.67 -1.53 -8.79
C PHE A 608 -26.77 -2.34 -8.04
N ASN A 609 -26.53 -3.58 -7.60
CA ASN A 609 -27.52 -4.38 -6.87
C ASN A 609 -27.54 -4.16 -5.34
N ALA A 610 -26.52 -3.57 -4.71
CA ALA A 610 -26.50 -3.37 -3.25
C ALA A 610 -27.39 -2.21 -2.78
N ALA A 611 -27.49 -1.15 -3.59
CA ALA A 611 -28.42 -0.05 -3.33
C ALA A 611 -29.87 -0.50 -3.50
N VAL A 612 -30.16 -1.37 -4.48
CA VAL A 612 -31.52 -1.85 -4.77
C VAL A 612 -31.99 -2.97 -3.81
N VAL A 613 -31.07 -3.78 -3.26
CA VAL A 613 -31.39 -4.80 -2.23
C VAL A 613 -31.75 -4.20 -0.86
N THR A 614 -31.24 -3.01 -0.52
CA THR A 614 -31.64 -2.34 0.74
C THR A 614 -33.07 -1.78 0.67
N LEU A 615 -33.77 -2.01 -0.45
CA LEU A 615 -35.07 -1.42 -0.73
C LEU A 615 -36.27 -2.36 -0.55
N GLY A 616 -36.03 -3.67 -0.39
CA GLY A 616 -37.09 -4.70 -0.37
C GLY A 616 -37.67 -5.08 0.98
N ILE A 617 -37.28 -4.44 2.10
CA ILE A 617 -37.89 -4.75 3.40
C ILE A 617 -39.11 -3.86 3.60
N GLN A 618 -40.31 -4.40 3.37
CA GLN A 618 -41.54 -3.84 3.92
C GLN A 618 -41.37 -3.73 5.44
N ARG A 619 -41.34 -2.50 5.98
CA ARG A 619 -41.45 -2.28 7.42
C ARG A 619 -42.92 -2.42 7.82
N LYS A 620 -43.17 -3.21 8.87
CA LYS A 620 -44.47 -3.45 9.53
C LYS A 620 -45.15 -2.21 10.15
N ASN A 621 -44.71 -0.98 9.87
CA ASN A 621 -45.39 0.22 10.41
C ASN A 621 -45.10 1.49 9.57
N PRO A 622 -46.08 2.05 8.83
CA PRO A 622 -45.89 3.27 8.03
C PRO A 622 -45.95 4.58 8.84
N ALA A 623 -46.16 4.51 10.16
CA ALA A 623 -46.48 5.67 10.99
C ALA A 623 -45.30 6.29 11.77
N ILE A 624 -44.04 5.87 11.54
CA ILE A 624 -42.88 6.33 12.33
C ILE A 624 -41.80 6.98 11.44
N ILE A 625 -42.23 7.93 10.61
CA ILE A 625 -41.43 9.07 10.16
C ILE A 625 -42.40 10.25 10.16
N PRO A 626 -42.17 11.34 10.91
CA PRO A 626 -43.03 12.50 10.79
C PRO A 626 -42.89 13.05 9.36
N SER A 627 -44.01 13.43 8.73
CA SER A 627 -43.98 14.19 7.48
C SER A 627 -42.98 15.34 7.61
N PRO A 628 -42.18 15.63 6.57
CA PRO A 628 -41.27 16.77 6.60
C PRO A 628 -42.08 18.00 7.01
N ARG A 629 -41.71 18.67 8.10
CA ARG A 629 -42.32 19.97 8.43
C ARG A 629 -41.90 20.91 7.32
N VAL A 630 -42.87 21.23 6.47
CA VAL A 630 -42.77 22.20 5.40
C VAL A 630 -42.68 23.57 6.08
N GLY A 631 -41.46 24.07 6.27
CA GLY A 631 -41.27 25.52 6.31
C GLY A 631 -41.67 26.10 4.95
N LEU A 632 -42.02 27.40 4.91
CA LEU A 632 -42.34 28.11 3.67
C LEU A 632 -41.28 27.78 2.62
N TYR A 633 -41.71 27.10 1.56
CA TYR A 633 -40.90 26.69 0.43
C TYR A 633 -41.35 27.49 -0.79
N PRO A 634 -40.40 28.02 -1.57
CA PRO A 634 -38.96 27.92 -1.35
C PRO A 634 -38.49 28.79 -0.18
N PRO A 635 -37.30 28.51 0.41
CA PRO A 635 -36.59 29.56 1.13
C PRO A 635 -36.54 30.81 0.23
N PRO A 636 -36.61 32.04 0.78
CA PRO A 636 -36.43 33.23 -0.03
C PRO A 636 -35.13 33.06 -0.84
N LEU A 637 -35.23 33.16 -2.17
CA LEU A 637 -34.04 33.15 -3.03
C LEU A 637 -33.08 34.17 -2.42
N PRO A 638 -31.80 33.83 -2.17
CA PRO A 638 -30.83 34.84 -1.76
C PRO A 638 -30.96 35.98 -2.76
N GLY A 639 -31.29 37.17 -2.25
CA GLY A 639 -31.36 38.36 -3.10
C GLY A 639 -30.05 38.44 -3.86
N ARG A 640 -30.15 38.75 -5.17
CA ARG A 640 -29.02 38.87 -6.12
C ARG A 640 -27.78 39.32 -5.35
N SER A 641 -26.78 38.45 -5.21
CA SER A 641 -25.56 38.80 -4.47
C SER A 641 -25.09 40.17 -4.97
N PRO A 642 -24.81 41.13 -4.07
CA PRO A 642 -24.23 42.39 -4.51
C PRO A 642 -22.96 42.02 -5.26
N ALA A 643 -22.82 42.55 -6.49
CA ALA A 643 -21.61 42.38 -7.27
C ALA A 643 -20.45 42.68 -6.33
N THR A 644 -19.67 41.65 -6.01
CA THR A 644 -18.46 41.80 -5.24
C THR A 644 -17.55 42.66 -6.09
N ASP A 645 -17.33 43.90 -5.65
CA ASP A 645 -16.32 44.80 -6.20
C ASP A 645 -14.96 44.15 -5.96
N PHE A 646 -14.58 43.24 -6.86
CA PHE A 646 -13.20 42.85 -7.06
C PHE A 646 -12.53 43.99 -7.80
N GLY A 647 -11.66 44.70 -7.09
CA GLY A 647 -10.69 45.60 -7.69
C GLY A 647 -9.68 44.81 -8.52
N ALA A 648 -10.07 44.42 -9.73
CA ALA A 648 -9.30 44.12 -10.93
C ALA A 648 -10.31 43.54 -11.94
N GLU A 649 -10.37 44.07 -13.16
CA GLU A 649 -11.15 43.43 -14.24
C GLU A 649 -10.60 42.00 -14.44
N GLU A 650 -11.25 40.98 -13.87
CA GLU A 650 -10.96 39.59 -14.20
C GLU A 650 -11.44 39.36 -15.63
N VAL A 651 -10.50 39.49 -16.57
CA VAL A 651 -10.74 39.23 -17.97
C VAL A 651 -10.89 37.72 -18.15
N TYR A 652 -12.12 37.22 -18.04
CA TYR A 652 -12.48 35.88 -18.49
C TYR A 652 -11.99 35.70 -19.94
N TYR A 653 -11.24 34.64 -20.20
CA TYR A 653 -10.88 34.29 -21.56
C TYR A 653 -12.13 33.93 -22.36
N LEU A 654 -12.26 34.46 -23.56
CA LEU A 654 -13.30 34.11 -24.53
C LEU A 654 -12.62 33.84 -25.88
N PRO A 655 -12.89 32.71 -26.57
CA PRO A 655 -12.40 32.49 -27.92
C PRO A 655 -12.96 33.53 -28.89
N ALA A 656 -12.42 33.57 -30.11
CA ALA A 656 -13.02 34.37 -31.18
C ALA A 656 -14.51 34.02 -31.36
N ARG A 657 -15.33 35.01 -31.71
CA ARG A 657 -16.78 34.81 -31.74
C ARG A 657 -17.19 33.69 -32.70
N GLU A 658 -16.51 33.59 -33.84
CA GLU A 658 -16.72 32.52 -34.83
C GLU A 658 -16.44 31.13 -34.25
N LEU A 659 -15.42 31.00 -33.39
CA LEU A 659 -15.10 29.75 -32.69
C LEU A 659 -16.13 29.40 -31.62
N CYS A 660 -16.59 30.40 -30.88
CA CYS A 660 -17.67 30.24 -29.93
C CYS A 660 -18.94 29.70 -30.60
N ASP A 661 -19.31 30.25 -31.77
CA ASP A 661 -20.49 29.79 -32.51
C ASP A 661 -20.33 28.33 -32.97
N ILE A 662 -19.12 27.91 -33.40
CA ILE A 662 -18.81 26.51 -33.73
C ILE A 662 -18.97 25.60 -32.51
N TYR A 663 -18.37 25.97 -31.36
CA TYR A 663 -18.43 25.16 -30.15
C TYR A 663 -19.86 25.01 -29.60
N VAL A 664 -20.63 26.09 -29.65
CA VAL A 664 -22.05 26.09 -29.25
C VAL A 664 -22.88 25.24 -30.23
N SER A 665 -22.61 25.30 -31.53
CA SER A 665 -23.31 24.45 -32.53
C SER A 665 -23.07 22.96 -32.26
N ARG A 666 -21.81 22.55 -32.04
CA ARG A 666 -21.46 21.16 -31.70
C ARG A 666 -22.15 20.70 -30.42
N PHE A 667 -22.18 21.54 -29.39
CA PHE A 667 -22.91 21.24 -28.16
C PHE A 667 -24.42 21.07 -28.40
N LEU A 668 -25.03 21.91 -29.23
CA LEU A 668 -26.45 21.83 -29.57
C LEU A 668 -26.80 20.54 -30.33
N GLU A 669 -25.95 20.17 -31.30
CA GLU A 669 -26.15 19.01 -32.18
C GLU A 669 -25.93 17.68 -31.47
N ASP A 670 -24.89 17.57 -30.62
CA ASP A 670 -24.44 16.28 -30.08
C ASP A 670 -24.85 16.00 -28.64
N VAL A 671 -24.99 17.05 -27.81
CA VAL A 671 -25.23 16.93 -26.37
C VAL A 671 -26.62 17.41 -26.00
N HIS A 672 -26.98 18.63 -26.39
CA HIS A 672 -28.25 19.27 -26.02
C HIS A 672 -29.48 18.58 -26.62
N CYS A 673 -29.35 18.00 -27.82
CA CYS A 673 -30.38 17.20 -28.48
C CYS A 673 -30.86 16.01 -27.61
N THR A 674 -30.05 15.60 -26.63
CA THR A 674 -30.36 14.57 -25.65
C THR A 674 -30.56 15.16 -24.25
N TYR A 675 -29.74 16.14 -23.87
CA TYR A 675 -29.76 16.76 -22.55
C TYR A 675 -30.12 18.24 -22.63
N TRP A 676 -31.41 18.52 -22.78
CA TRP A 676 -31.92 19.88 -22.96
C TRP A 676 -31.87 20.68 -21.65
N LEU A 677 -30.71 21.31 -21.37
CA LEU A 677 -30.45 22.11 -20.16
C LEU A 677 -30.79 23.61 -20.29
N TYR A 678 -30.81 24.14 -21.52
CA TYR A 678 -31.10 25.55 -21.84
C TYR A 678 -32.13 25.69 -22.96
N ALA A 679 -33.10 26.60 -22.89
CA ALA A 679 -33.84 26.98 -24.11
C ALA A 679 -32.86 27.57 -25.15
N VAL A 680 -32.95 27.16 -26.42
CA VAL A 680 -31.96 27.51 -27.44
C VAL A 680 -31.86 29.03 -27.60
N GLU A 681 -33.00 29.73 -27.64
CA GLU A 681 -33.04 31.19 -27.76
C GLU A 681 -32.44 31.89 -26.53
N SER A 682 -32.56 31.26 -25.36
CA SER A 682 -31.99 31.78 -24.12
C SER A 682 -30.48 31.54 -24.05
N LEU A 683 -29.99 30.41 -24.56
CA LEU A 683 -28.56 30.12 -24.63
C LEU A 683 -27.88 31.11 -25.56
N LEU A 684 -28.37 31.23 -26.80
CA LEU A 684 -27.81 32.12 -27.82
C LEU A 684 -27.81 33.58 -27.38
N ARG A 685 -28.93 34.08 -26.82
CA ARG A 685 -29.00 35.46 -26.30
C ARG A 685 -27.98 35.72 -25.19
N ARG A 686 -27.76 34.74 -24.30
CA ARG A 686 -26.77 34.88 -23.22
C ARG A 686 -25.35 34.85 -23.76
N VAL A 687 -25.07 34.03 -24.76
CA VAL A 687 -23.79 34.04 -25.50
C VAL A 687 -23.58 35.42 -26.14
N ASP A 688 -24.56 35.95 -26.88
CA ASP A 688 -24.52 37.30 -27.47
C ASP A 688 -24.25 38.40 -26.44
N SER A 689 -24.95 38.35 -25.31
CA SER A 689 -24.73 39.28 -24.22
C SER A 689 -23.34 39.14 -23.59
N THR A 690 -22.70 37.98 -23.65
CA THR A 690 -21.37 37.75 -23.07
C THR A 690 -20.27 38.43 -23.89
N TYR A 691 -20.46 38.48 -25.22
CA TYR A 691 -19.54 39.09 -26.20
C TYR A 691 -19.82 40.58 -26.49
N SER A 692 -20.81 41.18 -25.84
CA SER A 692 -21.15 42.59 -26.01
C SER A 692 -20.42 43.46 -24.98
N ASP A 693 -19.91 44.63 -25.39
CA ASP A 693 -19.20 45.59 -24.52
C ASP A 693 -20.09 46.20 -23.42
N ALA A 694 -21.42 46.06 -23.54
CA ALA A 694 -22.40 46.59 -22.59
C ALA A 694 -22.97 45.51 -21.61
N ALA A 695 -22.25 44.40 -21.42
CA ALA A 695 -22.74 43.25 -20.67
C ALA A 695 -22.90 43.53 -19.16
N PRO A 696 -24.00 43.08 -18.52
CA PRO A 696 -24.07 43.02 -17.06
C PRO A 696 -23.02 42.05 -16.49
N ALA A 697 -22.67 42.20 -15.21
CA ALA A 697 -21.69 41.37 -14.52
C ALA A 697 -21.96 39.86 -14.77
N ARG A 698 -20.92 39.15 -15.21
CA ARG A 698 -20.98 37.73 -15.60
C ARG A 698 -20.89 36.87 -14.34
N SER A 699 -21.87 36.00 -14.09
CA SER A 699 -21.80 35.06 -12.96
C SER A 699 -20.80 33.94 -13.22
N SER A 700 -20.19 33.41 -12.17
CA SER A 700 -19.21 32.32 -12.29
C SER A 700 -19.88 31.02 -12.75
N SER A 701 -21.14 30.76 -12.38
CA SER A 701 -21.91 29.61 -12.87
C SER A 701 -22.19 29.68 -14.37
N TRP A 702 -22.45 30.87 -14.91
CA TRP A 702 -22.62 31.06 -16.34
C TRP A 702 -21.30 30.82 -17.09
N MET A 703 -20.20 31.42 -16.62
CA MET A 703 -18.88 31.26 -17.23
C MET A 703 -18.41 29.81 -17.14
N CYS A 704 -18.67 29.11 -16.02
CA CYS A 704 -18.37 27.68 -15.88
C CYS A 704 -19.15 26.83 -16.88
N SER A 705 -20.44 27.11 -17.09
CA SER A 705 -21.23 26.44 -18.12
C SER A 705 -20.64 26.66 -19.52
N LEU A 706 -20.24 27.90 -19.81
CA LEU A 706 -19.71 28.28 -21.11
C LEU A 706 -18.34 27.62 -21.38
N TYR A 707 -17.46 27.57 -20.37
CA TYR A 707 -16.19 26.83 -20.47
C TYR A 707 -16.37 25.33 -20.61
N ALA A 708 -17.34 24.72 -19.91
CA ALA A 708 -17.66 23.31 -20.11
C ALA A 708 -18.20 23.04 -21.53
N ILE A 709 -19.00 23.97 -22.10
CA ILE A 709 -19.45 23.90 -23.51
C ILE A 709 -18.26 24.03 -24.47
N PHE A 710 -17.33 24.96 -24.23
CA PHE A 710 -16.11 25.10 -25.03
C PHE A 710 -15.22 23.87 -24.93
N ALA A 711 -15.09 23.25 -23.76
CA ALA A 711 -14.37 21.99 -23.61
C ALA A 711 -14.94 20.88 -24.52
N ILE A 712 -16.27 20.77 -24.61
CA ILE A 712 -16.94 19.83 -25.51
C ILE A 712 -16.67 20.20 -26.97
N GLY A 713 -16.86 21.47 -27.33
CA GLY A 713 -16.73 21.95 -28.70
C GLY A 713 -15.28 21.95 -29.24
N ALA A 714 -14.30 22.16 -28.37
CA ALA A 714 -12.88 22.19 -28.69
C ALA A 714 -12.24 20.79 -28.76
N ALA A 715 -12.96 19.74 -28.37
CA ALA A 715 -12.46 18.38 -28.43
C ALA A 715 -12.17 17.99 -29.89
N ASN A 716 -10.86 17.82 -30.21
CA ASN A 716 -10.28 17.54 -31.53
C ASN A 716 -11.05 18.15 -32.72
N TYR A 717 -11.35 19.46 -32.70
CA TYR A 717 -11.81 20.10 -33.93
C TYR A 717 -10.65 20.18 -34.93
N VAL A 718 -10.55 19.13 -35.72
CA VAL A 718 -9.56 18.88 -36.75
C VAL A 718 -10.40 18.37 -37.91
N GLY A 719 -10.59 19.20 -38.94
CA GLY A 719 -11.53 18.92 -40.03
C GLY A 719 -11.41 17.48 -40.52
N THR A 720 -12.51 16.73 -40.44
CA THR A 720 -12.75 15.38 -40.97
C THR A 720 -11.50 14.49 -41.16
N ASN A 721 -11.25 13.61 -40.19
CA ASN A 721 -10.28 12.49 -40.22
C ASN A 721 -8.86 12.75 -39.68
N GLY A 722 -8.70 13.59 -38.64
CA GLY A 722 -7.46 13.59 -37.84
C GLY A 722 -6.22 14.18 -38.53
N GLU A 723 -6.36 14.78 -39.71
CA GLU A 723 -5.33 15.65 -40.29
C GLU A 723 -5.47 17.05 -39.72
N SER A 724 -4.40 17.59 -39.11
CA SER A 724 -4.32 18.94 -38.54
C SER A 724 -5.18 19.95 -39.31
N PRO A 725 -5.97 20.81 -38.62
CA PRO A 725 -6.98 21.65 -39.26
C PRO A 725 -6.39 22.35 -40.49
N LEU A 726 -7.10 22.27 -41.63
CA LEU A 726 -6.71 22.89 -42.89
C LEU A 726 -6.11 24.28 -42.62
N PRO A 727 -4.93 24.63 -43.18
CA PRO A 727 -4.29 25.92 -42.93
C PRO A 727 -5.28 27.07 -43.21
N GLY A 728 -5.70 27.79 -42.16
CA GLY A 728 -6.73 28.84 -42.23
C GLY A 728 -8.12 28.47 -41.66
N SER A 729 -8.30 27.29 -41.06
CA SER A 729 -9.52 26.94 -40.32
C SER A 729 -9.60 27.70 -38.97
N PRO A 730 -10.80 28.15 -38.53
CA PRO A 730 -10.95 28.89 -37.27
C PRO A 730 -10.37 28.14 -36.06
N ALA A 731 -10.46 26.81 -36.00
CA ALA A 731 -10.00 26.04 -34.84
C ALA A 731 -8.48 25.90 -34.76
N ALA A 732 -7.75 26.13 -35.85
CA ALA A 732 -6.29 26.28 -35.81
C ALA A 732 -5.85 27.57 -35.11
N MET A 733 -6.80 28.48 -34.81
CA MET A 733 -6.55 29.80 -34.24
C MET A 733 -6.93 29.93 -32.75
N ASP A 734 -7.57 28.93 -32.13
CA ASP A 734 -7.80 28.96 -30.67
C ASP A 734 -6.52 28.51 -29.95
N PRO A 735 -5.89 29.37 -29.11
CA PRO A 735 -4.75 28.95 -28.29
C PRO A 735 -5.13 27.98 -27.16
N LYS A 736 -6.42 27.72 -26.90
CA LYS A 736 -6.90 26.85 -25.82
C LYS A 736 -7.43 25.51 -26.34
N THR A 737 -7.02 24.44 -25.68
CA THR A 737 -7.49 23.06 -25.92
C THR A 737 -8.71 22.72 -25.05
N SER A 738 -9.34 21.57 -25.32
CA SER A 738 -10.40 21.01 -24.47
C SER A 738 -9.98 20.89 -23.00
N GLU A 739 -8.74 20.47 -22.72
CA GLU A 739 -8.19 20.35 -21.36
C GLU A 739 -7.99 21.71 -20.69
N ASP A 740 -7.59 22.74 -21.46
CA ASP A 740 -7.48 24.11 -20.94
C ASP A 740 -8.85 24.66 -20.52
N TYR A 741 -9.89 24.44 -21.33
CA TYR A 741 -11.25 24.85 -20.99
C TYR A 741 -11.82 24.08 -19.79
N ILE A 742 -11.50 22.79 -19.65
CA ILE A 742 -11.80 22.02 -18.42
C ILE A 742 -11.16 22.67 -17.20
N THR A 743 -9.91 23.10 -17.32
CA THR A 743 -9.16 23.74 -16.23
C THR A 743 -9.80 25.08 -15.86
N LEU A 744 -10.15 25.91 -16.84
CA LEU A 744 -10.87 27.18 -16.63
C LEU A 744 -12.24 26.95 -15.96
N ALA A 745 -12.99 25.92 -16.37
CA ALA A 745 -14.25 25.56 -15.74
C ALA A 745 -14.04 25.13 -14.28
N LYS A 746 -13.03 24.29 -14.00
CA LYS A 746 -12.69 23.81 -12.64
C LYS A 746 -12.33 24.95 -11.68
N GLN A 747 -11.63 25.98 -12.15
CA GLN A 747 -11.27 27.15 -11.34
C GLN A 747 -12.50 27.89 -10.80
N LEU A 748 -13.62 27.85 -11.53
CA LEU A 748 -14.86 28.52 -11.13
C LEU A 748 -15.72 27.66 -10.19
N ILE A 749 -15.45 26.35 -10.09
CA ILE A 749 -16.28 25.41 -9.34
C ILE A 749 -16.55 25.84 -7.88
N PRO A 750 -15.56 26.31 -7.09
CA PRO A 750 -15.83 26.78 -5.73
C PRO A 750 -16.90 27.88 -5.69
N THR A 751 -16.79 28.89 -6.56
CA THR A 751 -17.76 29.99 -6.67
C THR A 751 -19.12 29.50 -7.19
N VAL A 752 -19.14 28.51 -8.09
CA VAL A 752 -20.38 27.85 -8.55
C VAL A 752 -21.12 27.18 -7.39
N TYR A 753 -20.40 26.59 -6.45
CA TYR A 753 -21.00 26.02 -5.23
C TYR A 753 -21.51 27.10 -4.28
N ASP A 754 -20.83 28.24 -4.19
CA ASP A 754 -21.26 29.37 -3.36
C ASP A 754 -22.50 30.08 -3.96
N GLU A 755 -22.61 30.18 -5.29
CA GLU A 755 -23.78 30.75 -5.98
C GLU A 755 -25.04 29.86 -5.84
N ALA A 756 -24.88 28.53 -5.92
CA ALA A 756 -25.92 27.52 -5.68
C ALA A 756 -27.29 27.79 -6.34
N ASP A 757 -27.28 28.35 -7.55
CA ASP A 757 -28.47 28.78 -8.28
C ASP A 757 -28.85 27.84 -9.45
N ILE A 758 -29.83 28.25 -10.27
CA ILE A 758 -30.27 27.47 -11.43
C ILE A 758 -29.15 27.32 -12.48
N ASP A 759 -28.26 28.30 -12.62
CA ASP A 759 -27.11 28.20 -13.52
C ASP A 759 -26.02 27.31 -12.93
N SER A 760 -25.85 27.27 -11.61
CA SER A 760 -24.93 26.33 -10.94
C SER A 760 -25.33 24.87 -11.21
N ILE A 761 -26.63 24.58 -11.17
CA ILE A 761 -27.19 23.27 -11.53
C ILE A 761 -26.79 22.89 -12.97
N ARG A 762 -26.94 23.81 -13.92
CA ARG A 762 -26.60 23.58 -15.34
C ARG A 762 -25.10 23.40 -15.54
N ALA A 763 -24.28 24.23 -14.90
CA ALA A 763 -22.83 24.18 -14.99
C ALA A 763 -22.30 22.81 -14.56
N LEU A 764 -22.72 22.34 -13.39
CA LEU A 764 -22.32 21.03 -12.84
C LEU A 764 -22.88 19.86 -13.66
N ALA A 765 -24.09 19.99 -14.21
CA ALA A 765 -24.64 18.98 -15.12
C ALA A 765 -23.83 18.86 -16.42
N ILE A 766 -23.44 19.97 -17.05
CA ILE A 766 -22.60 19.94 -18.25
C ILE A 766 -21.21 19.41 -17.90
N MET A 767 -20.63 19.84 -16.78
CA MET A 767 -19.33 19.37 -16.31
C MET A 767 -19.32 17.85 -16.09
N SER A 768 -20.43 17.27 -15.61
CA SER A 768 -20.56 15.81 -15.48
C SER A 768 -20.43 15.07 -16.82
N ILE A 769 -20.96 15.64 -17.91
CA ILE A 769 -20.86 15.09 -19.27
C ILE A 769 -19.43 15.16 -19.77
N VAL A 770 -18.74 16.28 -19.54
CA VAL A 770 -17.33 16.47 -19.92
C VAL A 770 -16.44 15.45 -19.22
N MET A 771 -16.60 15.30 -17.90
CA MET A 771 -15.82 14.35 -17.10
C MET A 771 -16.10 12.89 -17.52
N GLU A 772 -17.34 12.55 -17.86
CA GLU A 772 -17.69 11.22 -18.34
C GLU A 772 -16.98 10.90 -19.67
N ASN A 773 -16.92 11.88 -20.59
CA ASN A 773 -16.33 11.67 -21.90
C ASN A 773 -14.80 11.48 -21.86
N ILE A 774 -14.10 12.13 -20.91
CA ILE A 774 -12.65 11.96 -20.70
C ILE A 774 -12.30 10.81 -19.74
N CYS A 775 -13.23 9.88 -19.52
CA CYS A 775 -13.05 8.71 -18.64
C CYS A 775 -12.89 9.02 -17.13
N SER A 776 -13.22 10.23 -16.66
CA SER A 776 -13.21 10.59 -15.23
C SER A 776 -14.56 10.30 -14.56
N ARG A 777 -14.83 9.01 -14.32
CA ARG A 777 -16.14 8.51 -13.84
C ARG A 777 -16.52 9.02 -12.45
N VAL A 778 -15.56 9.17 -11.55
CA VAL A 778 -15.81 9.64 -10.17
C VAL A 778 -16.24 11.11 -10.22
N SER A 779 -15.42 11.99 -10.80
CA SER A 779 -15.74 13.42 -10.91
C SER A 779 -17.05 13.65 -11.69
N ALA A 780 -17.34 12.86 -12.74
CA ALA A 780 -18.64 12.92 -13.44
C ALA A 780 -19.82 12.66 -12.49
N TYR A 781 -19.72 11.61 -11.67
CA TYR A 781 -20.75 11.27 -10.69
C TYR A 781 -20.88 12.31 -9.57
N LEU A 782 -19.77 12.91 -9.12
CA LEU A 782 -19.76 13.97 -8.11
C LEU A 782 -20.47 15.23 -8.58
N TYR A 783 -20.10 15.74 -9.76
CA TYR A 783 -20.75 16.93 -10.33
C TYR A 783 -22.23 16.68 -10.62
N MET A 784 -22.60 15.48 -11.07
CA MET A 784 -24.00 15.12 -11.24
C MET A 784 -24.74 15.09 -9.89
N GLY A 785 -24.13 14.51 -8.85
CA GLY A 785 -24.67 14.48 -7.49
C GLY A 785 -24.92 15.88 -6.91
N ALA A 786 -23.94 16.77 -7.07
CA ALA A 786 -24.03 18.17 -6.65
C ALA A 786 -25.15 18.92 -7.39
N SER A 787 -25.21 18.79 -8.71
CA SER A 787 -26.28 19.38 -9.54
C SER A 787 -27.67 18.93 -9.08
N VAL A 788 -27.85 17.64 -8.83
CA VAL A 788 -29.12 17.08 -8.33
C VAL A 788 -29.43 17.56 -6.92
N GLN A 789 -28.44 17.63 -6.03
CA GLN A 789 -28.64 18.12 -4.66
C GLN A 789 -29.06 19.60 -4.64
N MET A 790 -28.47 20.45 -5.47
CA MET A 790 -28.89 21.83 -5.66
C MET A 790 -30.33 21.90 -6.20
N ALA A 791 -30.67 21.11 -7.21
CA ALA A 791 -32.04 21.03 -7.74
C ALA A 791 -33.07 20.57 -6.69
N TYR A 792 -32.70 19.64 -5.81
CA TYR A 792 -33.54 19.26 -4.66
C TYR A 792 -33.74 20.43 -3.69
N THR A 793 -32.65 21.14 -3.38
CA THR A 793 -32.63 22.27 -2.43
C THR A 793 -33.51 23.41 -2.93
N LEU A 794 -33.44 23.72 -4.22
CA LEU A 794 -34.25 24.74 -4.89
C LEU A 794 -35.69 24.28 -5.21
N GLY A 795 -36.11 23.08 -4.78
CA GLY A 795 -37.51 22.65 -4.90
C GLY A 795 -37.95 22.17 -6.29
N LEU A 796 -37.03 22.01 -7.25
CA LEU A 796 -37.34 21.62 -8.64
C LEU A 796 -38.07 20.27 -8.73
N HIS A 797 -37.78 19.34 -7.81
CA HIS A 797 -38.41 18.02 -7.70
C HIS A 797 -39.88 18.04 -7.20
N ARG A 798 -40.34 19.17 -6.66
CA ARG A 798 -41.72 19.36 -6.21
C ARG A 798 -42.46 20.45 -6.95
N ASP A 799 -41.83 21.07 -7.95
CA ASP A 799 -42.37 22.23 -8.65
C ASP A 799 -42.72 23.38 -7.68
N GLN A 800 -41.89 23.53 -6.63
CA GLN A 800 -42.00 24.58 -5.61
C GLN A 800 -41.04 25.71 -5.96
N ILE A 801 -41.59 26.91 -6.18
CA ILE A 801 -40.90 28.06 -6.76
C ILE A 801 -41.29 29.33 -5.97
N ALA A 802 -40.44 30.36 -5.99
CA ALA A 802 -40.65 31.60 -5.25
C ALA A 802 -41.92 32.31 -5.74
N GLU A 803 -42.64 33.01 -4.84
CA GLU A 803 -43.98 33.57 -5.08
C GLU A 803 -44.10 34.55 -6.27
N PHE A 804 -42.99 34.93 -6.92
CA PHE A 804 -42.91 35.95 -7.97
C PHE A 804 -42.41 35.46 -9.36
N GLU A 805 -42.18 34.15 -9.58
CA GLU A 805 -41.71 33.67 -10.90
C GLU A 805 -42.82 33.54 -11.96
N THR A 806 -42.46 33.80 -13.22
CA THR A 806 -43.38 33.72 -14.35
C THR A 806 -43.70 32.28 -14.75
N THR A 807 -44.85 32.05 -15.42
CA THR A 807 -45.24 30.74 -15.95
C THR A 807 -44.17 30.10 -16.85
N ILE A 808 -43.41 30.92 -17.59
CA ILE A 808 -42.34 30.47 -18.48
C ILE A 808 -41.14 29.95 -17.69
N GLU A 809 -40.76 30.61 -16.59
CA GLU A 809 -39.65 30.17 -15.72
C GLU A 809 -39.97 28.86 -15.00
N ARG A 810 -41.22 28.72 -14.55
CA ARG A 810 -41.71 27.46 -13.99
C ARG A 810 -41.58 26.28 -14.95
N GLU A 811 -41.96 26.46 -16.21
CA GLU A 811 -41.80 25.42 -17.23
C GLU A 811 -40.32 25.11 -17.54
N ARG A 812 -39.42 26.11 -17.48
CA ARG A 812 -37.97 25.90 -17.64
C ARG A 812 -37.40 25.07 -16.49
N ASN A 813 -37.82 25.33 -15.26
CA ASN A 813 -37.38 24.60 -14.06
C ASN A 813 -37.86 23.14 -14.08
N ARG A 814 -39.12 22.89 -14.48
CA ARG A 814 -39.64 21.55 -14.74
C ARG A 814 -38.80 20.80 -15.78
N ARG A 815 -38.38 21.50 -16.84
CA ARG A 815 -37.53 20.91 -17.89
C ARG A 815 -36.18 20.48 -17.33
N ILE A 816 -35.47 21.36 -16.61
CA ILE A 816 -34.16 21.07 -16.03
C ILE A 816 -34.24 19.83 -15.15
N TRP A 817 -35.26 19.73 -14.29
CA TRP A 817 -35.46 18.56 -13.44
C TRP A 817 -35.53 17.24 -14.23
N TRP A 818 -36.37 17.19 -15.26
CA TRP A 818 -36.53 15.99 -16.08
C TRP A 818 -35.33 15.70 -16.98
N THR A 819 -34.56 16.72 -17.36
CA THR A 819 -33.26 16.56 -18.03
C THR A 819 -32.21 15.96 -17.08
N LEU A 820 -32.13 16.40 -15.83
CA LEU A 820 -31.26 15.80 -14.81
C LEU A 820 -31.66 14.34 -14.53
N PHE A 821 -32.96 14.03 -14.53
CA PHE A 821 -33.47 12.67 -14.35
C PHE A 821 -32.92 11.69 -15.40
N ILE A 822 -32.94 12.07 -16.68
CA ILE A 822 -32.43 11.22 -17.77
C ILE A 822 -30.89 11.17 -17.78
N LEU A 823 -30.22 12.28 -17.46
CA LEU A 823 -28.76 12.36 -17.42
C LEU A 823 -28.17 11.50 -16.29
N ASP A 824 -28.74 11.60 -15.09
CA ASP A 824 -28.36 10.82 -13.91
C ASP A 824 -28.49 9.33 -14.21
N HIS A 825 -29.60 8.92 -14.84
CA HIS A 825 -29.78 7.54 -15.25
C HIS A 825 -28.76 7.10 -16.31
N GLY A 826 -28.44 7.96 -17.27
CA GLY A 826 -27.42 7.73 -18.29
C GLY A 826 -26.05 7.46 -17.68
N ILE A 827 -25.52 8.43 -16.91
CA ILE A 827 -24.22 8.38 -16.25
C ILE A 827 -24.15 7.17 -15.29
N SER A 828 -25.18 6.98 -14.47
CA SER A 828 -25.27 5.86 -13.53
C SER A 828 -25.23 4.51 -14.24
N SER A 829 -25.95 4.36 -15.35
CA SER A 829 -26.02 3.09 -16.09
C SER A 829 -24.72 2.73 -16.83
N ARG A 830 -23.91 3.73 -17.22
CA ARG A 830 -22.62 3.53 -17.90
C ARG A 830 -21.46 3.41 -16.92
N GLY A 831 -21.45 4.25 -15.88
CA GLY A 831 -20.43 4.27 -14.82
C GLY A 831 -20.64 3.21 -13.72
N GLY A 832 -21.75 2.47 -13.76
CA GLY A 832 -22.04 1.42 -12.80
C GLY A 832 -22.43 1.90 -11.40
N SER A 833 -22.70 3.20 -11.26
CA SER A 833 -23.06 3.86 -10.00
C SER A 833 -24.58 3.88 -9.80
N PRO A 834 -25.09 3.96 -8.54
CA PRO A 834 -26.52 4.09 -8.31
C PRO A 834 -27.01 5.47 -8.76
N SER A 835 -28.21 5.51 -9.33
CA SER A 835 -28.85 6.78 -9.65
C SER A 835 -29.15 7.60 -8.39
N VAL A 836 -28.87 8.90 -8.47
CA VAL A 836 -29.12 9.88 -7.39
C VAL A 836 -30.62 10.24 -7.32
N ILE A 837 -31.36 10.14 -8.42
CA ILE A 837 -32.79 10.45 -8.47
C ILE A 837 -33.62 9.15 -8.49
N ASP A 838 -34.43 8.89 -7.47
CA ASP A 838 -35.32 7.72 -7.42
C ASP A 838 -36.71 8.08 -6.89
N GLU A 839 -37.68 8.12 -7.80
CA GLU A 839 -39.06 8.55 -7.54
C GLU A 839 -39.81 7.69 -6.52
N ARG A 840 -39.29 6.50 -6.17
CA ARG A 840 -39.86 5.64 -5.11
C ARG A 840 -39.56 6.16 -3.71
N TYR A 841 -38.52 6.97 -3.58
CA TYR A 841 -38.02 7.46 -2.28
C TYR A 841 -38.02 8.96 -2.19
N THR A 842 -37.81 9.64 -3.31
CA THR A 842 -38.01 11.08 -3.40
C THR A 842 -39.44 11.34 -3.80
N LYS A 843 -40.17 12.12 -2.99
CA LYS A 843 -41.50 12.61 -3.36
C LYS A 843 -41.34 13.60 -4.51
N VAL A 844 -41.35 13.07 -5.74
CA VAL A 844 -41.32 13.86 -6.98
C VAL A 844 -42.76 14.16 -7.35
N THR A 845 -43.16 15.43 -7.26
CA THR A 845 -44.49 15.91 -7.65
C THR A 845 -44.46 16.84 -8.86
N THR A 846 -43.27 17.09 -9.41
CA THR A 846 -43.08 17.93 -10.60
C THR A 846 -43.78 17.31 -11.81
N PRO A 847 -44.71 18.00 -12.47
CA PRO A 847 -45.32 17.50 -13.70
C PRO A 847 -44.32 17.56 -14.87
N MET A 848 -44.63 16.87 -15.98
CA MET A 848 -43.85 17.02 -17.21
C MET A 848 -43.93 18.47 -17.72
N SER A 849 -42.83 18.98 -18.27
CA SER A 849 -42.80 20.32 -18.88
C SER A 849 -43.75 20.39 -20.08
N SER A 850 -44.53 21.47 -20.18
CA SER A 850 -45.39 21.75 -21.32
C SER A 850 -44.59 22.19 -22.55
N GLU A 851 -44.53 21.32 -23.55
CA GLU A 851 -43.87 21.62 -24.84
C GLU A 851 -44.73 22.55 -25.74
N GLN A 852 -45.96 22.87 -25.31
CA GLN A 852 -46.77 23.94 -25.93
C GLN A 852 -46.33 25.34 -25.45
N THR A 853 -45.68 25.42 -24.30
CA THR A 853 -45.23 26.68 -23.67
C THR A 853 -43.74 26.93 -23.92
N LEU A 854 -42.93 25.86 -24.00
CA LEU A 854 -41.51 25.92 -24.33
C LEU A 854 -41.19 24.97 -25.47
N TYR A 855 -40.82 25.54 -26.62
CA TYR A 855 -40.42 24.76 -27.78
C TYR A 855 -39.05 24.08 -27.54
N PRO A 856 -38.90 22.78 -27.85
CA PRO A 856 -37.66 22.02 -27.65
C PRO A 856 -36.46 22.42 -28.49
N GLY A 857 -36.64 23.30 -29.46
CA GLY A 857 -35.57 23.77 -30.32
C GLY A 857 -35.39 22.86 -31.53
N LEU A 858 -34.48 23.29 -32.42
CA LEU A 858 -34.31 22.70 -33.75
C LEU A 858 -33.80 21.24 -33.74
N HIS A 859 -33.08 20.83 -32.69
CA HIS A 859 -32.41 19.54 -32.60
C HIS A 859 -33.14 18.50 -31.74
N THR A 860 -34.22 18.89 -31.05
CA THR A 860 -34.97 18.00 -30.15
C THR A 860 -36.42 17.90 -30.60
N PRO A 861 -36.90 16.72 -31.05
CA PRO A 861 -38.27 16.58 -31.54
C PRO A 861 -39.31 16.73 -30.43
N LEU A 862 -40.53 17.13 -30.81
CA LEU A 862 -41.67 17.18 -29.88
C LEU A 862 -41.93 15.80 -29.26
N SER A 863 -42.42 15.81 -28.03
CA SER A 863 -42.66 14.67 -27.14
C SER A 863 -41.41 13.91 -26.70
N TRP A 864 -40.21 14.24 -27.22
CA TRP A 864 -38.99 13.46 -26.99
C TRP A 864 -38.65 13.28 -25.51
N LEU A 865 -38.72 14.35 -24.70
CA LEU A 865 -38.38 14.25 -23.27
C LEU A 865 -39.39 13.37 -22.54
N SER A 866 -40.69 13.53 -22.81
CA SER A 866 -41.74 12.73 -22.17
C SER A 866 -41.58 11.24 -22.50
N THR A 867 -41.24 10.94 -23.76
CA THR A 867 -40.98 9.58 -24.24
C THR A 867 -39.71 9.00 -23.62
N SER A 868 -38.62 9.78 -23.55
CA SER A 868 -37.34 9.36 -22.94
C SER A 868 -37.44 9.13 -21.43
N VAL A 869 -38.15 9.99 -20.70
CA VAL A 869 -38.43 9.81 -19.27
C VAL A 869 -39.25 8.53 -19.04
N ALA A 870 -40.28 8.28 -19.87
CA ALA A 870 -41.07 7.05 -19.78
C ALA A 870 -40.21 5.79 -20.01
N LEU A 871 -39.29 5.82 -20.97
CA LEU A 871 -38.35 4.70 -21.19
C LEU A 871 -37.40 4.51 -20.01
N CYS A 872 -36.86 5.60 -19.45
CA CYS A 872 -35.96 5.55 -18.30
C CYS A 872 -36.65 4.95 -17.06
N ARG A 873 -37.91 5.32 -16.79
CA ARG A 873 -38.73 4.73 -15.73
C ARG A 873 -38.93 3.24 -15.94
N LEU A 874 -39.36 2.84 -17.13
CA LEU A 874 -39.59 1.44 -17.47
C LEU A 874 -38.30 0.61 -17.35
N LYS A 875 -37.17 1.13 -17.84
CA LYS A 875 -35.86 0.48 -17.69
C LYS A 875 -35.48 0.27 -16.23
N ARG A 876 -35.78 1.21 -15.34
CA ARG A 876 -35.56 1.06 -13.89
C ARG A 876 -36.46 -0.01 -13.28
N GLU A 877 -37.75 -0.01 -13.63
CA GLU A 877 -38.72 -1.03 -13.17
C GLU A 877 -38.28 -2.43 -13.59
N ILE A 878 -37.92 -2.60 -14.86
CA ILE A 878 -37.38 -3.84 -15.41
C ILE A 878 -36.14 -4.29 -14.65
N THR A 879 -35.21 -3.36 -14.44
CA THR A 879 -33.94 -3.70 -13.80
C THR A 879 -34.12 -4.08 -12.34
N GLN A 880 -35.06 -3.44 -11.64
CA GLN A 880 -35.47 -3.86 -10.32
C GLN A 880 -36.08 -5.27 -10.37
N ALA A 881 -37.12 -5.49 -11.18
CA ALA A 881 -37.85 -6.75 -11.23
C ALA A 881 -36.95 -7.97 -11.50
N VAL A 882 -35.92 -7.81 -12.34
CA VAL A 882 -35.08 -8.93 -12.79
C VAL A 882 -33.84 -9.18 -11.90
N TYR A 883 -33.36 -8.18 -11.15
CA TYR A 883 -32.02 -8.25 -10.53
C TYR A 883 -31.95 -7.95 -9.01
N THR A 884 -33.07 -7.86 -8.27
CA THR A 884 -33.07 -7.47 -6.85
C THR A 884 -33.12 -8.54 -5.76
N GLU A 885 -33.54 -9.78 -6.02
CA GLU A 885 -33.62 -10.78 -4.94
C GLU A 885 -32.31 -11.57 -4.83
N ARG A 886 -31.48 -11.30 -3.81
CA ARG A 886 -30.27 -12.10 -3.50
C ARG A 886 -30.55 -13.37 -2.69
N SER A 887 -31.79 -13.57 -2.21
CA SER A 887 -32.16 -14.77 -1.46
C SER A 887 -32.61 -15.93 -2.35
N SER A 888 -32.96 -15.66 -3.61
CA SER A 888 -33.25 -16.70 -4.58
C SER A 888 -32.02 -16.87 -5.49
N HIS A 889 -31.52 -18.10 -5.62
CA HIS A 889 -30.58 -18.45 -6.68
C HIS A 889 -31.32 -18.60 -8.03
N SER A 890 -32.35 -17.78 -8.26
CA SER A 890 -33.29 -17.94 -9.37
C SER A 890 -33.69 -16.62 -9.99
N ILE A 891 -33.59 -16.52 -11.31
CA ILE A 891 -34.27 -15.48 -12.10
C ILE A 891 -35.53 -16.13 -12.65
N SER A 892 -36.69 -15.50 -12.46
CA SER A 892 -37.93 -16.04 -13.01
C SER A 892 -38.05 -15.73 -14.52
N PHE A 893 -38.34 -16.77 -15.30
CA PHE A 893 -38.57 -16.64 -16.75
C PHE A 893 -39.84 -15.83 -17.05
N SER A 894 -40.88 -15.95 -16.21
CA SER A 894 -42.11 -15.17 -16.33
C SER A 894 -41.85 -13.68 -16.14
N THR A 895 -41.05 -13.28 -15.14
CA THR A 895 -40.67 -11.87 -14.91
C THR A 895 -39.89 -11.25 -16.07
N VAL A 896 -38.96 -11.99 -16.67
CA VAL A 896 -38.22 -11.53 -17.86
C VAL A 896 -39.17 -11.36 -19.05
N SER A 897 -40.08 -12.31 -19.26
CA SER A 897 -41.05 -12.29 -20.35
C SER A 897 -42.06 -11.13 -20.22
N GLU A 898 -42.59 -10.91 -19.02
CA GLU A 898 -43.46 -9.77 -18.72
C GLU A 898 -42.76 -8.43 -18.94
N SER A 899 -41.48 -8.34 -18.54
CA SER A 899 -40.66 -7.15 -18.75
C SER A 899 -40.47 -6.82 -20.24
N LEU A 900 -40.28 -7.84 -21.09
CA LEU A 900 -40.20 -7.67 -22.55
C LEU A 900 -41.55 -7.20 -23.15
N LEU A 901 -42.69 -7.71 -22.65
CA LEU A 901 -44.02 -7.27 -23.07
C LEU A 901 -44.29 -5.81 -22.71
N LEU A 902 -43.87 -5.36 -21.52
CA LEU A 902 -43.97 -3.95 -21.12
C LEU A 902 -43.13 -3.04 -22.01
N LEU A 903 -41.90 -3.46 -22.34
CA LEU A 903 -41.02 -2.74 -23.27
C LEU A 903 -41.66 -2.63 -24.66
N GLN A 904 -42.26 -3.71 -25.18
CA GLN A 904 -42.97 -3.70 -26.45
C GLN A 904 -44.21 -2.80 -26.43
N LYS A 905 -44.98 -2.82 -25.33
CA LYS A 905 -46.14 -1.93 -25.15
C LYS A 905 -45.72 -0.47 -25.21
N TRP A 906 -44.62 -0.13 -24.54
CA TRP A 906 -44.03 1.22 -24.61
C TRP A 906 -43.66 1.59 -26.05
N TYR A 907 -42.99 0.69 -26.79
CA TYR A 907 -42.63 0.93 -28.20
C TYR A 907 -43.85 1.17 -29.10
N ARG A 908 -44.95 0.44 -28.89
CA ARG A 908 -46.21 0.63 -29.64
C ARG A 908 -46.88 1.97 -29.33
N GLN A 909 -46.76 2.45 -28.09
CA GLN A 909 -47.33 3.71 -27.61
C GLN A 909 -46.48 4.94 -27.96
N MET A 910 -45.26 4.73 -28.45
CA MET A 910 -44.38 5.81 -28.89
C MET A 910 -45.03 6.62 -30.03
N PRO A 911 -44.98 7.98 -29.97
CA PRO A 911 -45.50 8.84 -31.03
C PRO A 911 -44.95 8.46 -32.40
N ALA A 912 -45.81 8.51 -33.44
CA ALA A 912 -45.45 8.04 -34.78
C ALA A 912 -44.22 8.74 -35.36
N HIS A 913 -44.06 10.04 -35.14
CA HIS A 913 -42.92 10.83 -35.63
C HIS A 913 -41.59 10.55 -34.90
N LEU A 914 -41.60 9.77 -33.82
CA LEU A 914 -40.40 9.30 -33.10
C LEU A 914 -40.05 7.84 -33.45
N LYS A 915 -40.82 7.18 -34.32
CA LYS A 915 -40.51 5.83 -34.80
C LYS A 915 -39.39 5.87 -35.84
N TYR A 916 -38.51 4.89 -35.79
CA TYR A 916 -37.28 4.88 -36.60
C TYR A 916 -37.55 4.72 -38.10
N ASP A 917 -38.63 4.02 -38.45
CA ASP A 917 -39.10 3.79 -39.82
C ASP A 917 -39.82 5.02 -40.42
N VAL A 918 -40.07 6.07 -39.64
CA VAL A 918 -40.71 7.29 -40.11
C VAL A 918 -39.64 8.34 -40.41
N PRO A 919 -39.61 8.92 -41.63
CA PRO A 919 -38.66 9.97 -41.97
C PRO A 919 -38.73 11.15 -40.98
N SER A 920 -37.59 11.53 -40.42
CA SER A 920 -37.45 12.67 -39.52
C SER A 920 -36.59 13.77 -40.14
N PRO A 921 -36.80 15.05 -39.76
CA PRO A 921 -35.93 16.15 -40.19
C PRO A 921 -34.46 15.84 -39.86
N PRO A 922 -33.48 16.29 -40.68
CA PRO A 922 -32.06 16.01 -40.45
C PRO A 922 -31.58 16.30 -39.02
N THR A 923 -32.05 17.40 -38.44
CA THR A 923 -31.69 17.84 -37.08
C THR A 923 -32.30 16.98 -35.96
N HIS A 924 -33.33 16.17 -36.25
CA HIS A 924 -33.96 15.26 -35.28
C HIS A 924 -33.42 13.82 -35.34
N LYS A 925 -32.70 13.45 -36.41
CA LYS A 925 -32.26 12.08 -36.68
C LYS A 925 -31.44 11.48 -35.52
N ARG A 926 -30.54 12.27 -34.91
CA ARG A 926 -29.73 11.84 -33.75
C ARG A 926 -30.62 11.50 -32.55
N ALA A 927 -31.47 12.44 -32.13
CA ALA A 927 -32.35 12.27 -30.98
C ALA A 927 -33.31 11.07 -31.12
N VAL A 928 -33.83 10.83 -32.32
CA VAL A 928 -34.64 9.64 -32.62
C VAL A 928 -33.78 8.37 -32.52
N SER A 929 -32.62 8.32 -33.18
CA SER A 929 -31.75 7.14 -33.17
C SER A 929 -31.30 6.73 -31.75
N LEU A 930 -30.94 7.70 -30.90
CA LEU A 930 -30.55 7.45 -29.51
C LEU A 930 -31.69 6.85 -28.66
N LEU A 931 -32.93 7.23 -28.92
CA LEU A 931 -34.10 6.67 -28.24
C LEU A 931 -34.26 5.17 -28.57
N HIS A 932 -34.08 4.80 -29.84
CA HIS A 932 -34.14 3.41 -30.29
C HIS A 932 -32.95 2.58 -29.81
N LEU A 933 -31.73 3.15 -29.77
CA LEU A 933 -30.57 2.47 -29.17
C LEU A 933 -30.76 2.19 -27.68
N ASN A 934 -31.40 3.11 -26.94
CA ASN A 934 -31.75 2.87 -25.53
C ASN A 934 -32.80 1.75 -25.37
N TYR A 935 -33.79 1.70 -26.27
CA TYR A 935 -34.79 0.63 -26.31
C TYR A 935 -34.14 -0.73 -26.55
N TRP A 936 -33.39 -0.89 -27.65
CA TRP A 936 -32.72 -2.16 -27.98
C TRP A 936 -31.66 -2.53 -26.94
N GLY A 937 -30.95 -1.55 -26.39
CA GLY A 937 -30.01 -1.77 -25.30
C GLY A 937 -30.67 -2.37 -24.04
N THR A 938 -31.94 -2.03 -23.78
CA THR A 938 -32.72 -2.60 -22.68
C THR A 938 -33.20 -4.02 -23.01
N THR A 939 -33.56 -4.30 -24.27
CA THR A 939 -33.86 -5.67 -24.74
C THR A 939 -32.63 -6.58 -24.62
N ILE A 940 -31.46 -6.09 -25.03
CA ILE A 940 -30.18 -6.81 -24.89
C ILE A 940 -29.89 -7.08 -23.42
N LEU A 941 -30.09 -6.10 -22.54
CA LEU A 941 -29.88 -6.27 -21.10
C LEU A 941 -30.66 -7.47 -20.52
N LEU A 942 -31.93 -7.61 -20.90
CA LEU A 942 -32.81 -8.69 -20.43
C LEU A 942 -32.46 -10.07 -21.00
N THR A 943 -32.03 -10.12 -22.26
CA THR A 943 -31.91 -11.37 -23.03
C THR A 943 -30.48 -11.91 -23.13
N ARG A 944 -29.47 -11.05 -22.95
CA ARG A 944 -28.04 -11.39 -22.87
C ARG A 944 -27.73 -12.62 -21.99
N PRO A 945 -28.28 -12.74 -20.77
CA PRO A 945 -27.94 -13.87 -19.88
C PRO A 945 -28.28 -15.24 -20.50
N PHE A 946 -29.33 -15.31 -21.32
CA PHE A 946 -29.74 -16.55 -21.99
C PHE A 946 -28.75 -16.93 -23.09
N LEU A 947 -28.34 -15.96 -23.91
CA LEU A 947 -27.30 -16.16 -24.93
C LEU A 947 -25.97 -16.59 -24.30
N LEU A 948 -25.59 -15.96 -23.18
CA LEU A 948 -24.39 -16.31 -22.43
C LEU A 948 -24.45 -17.76 -21.91
N TYR A 949 -25.59 -18.17 -21.36
CA TYR A 949 -25.77 -19.52 -20.83
C TYR A 949 -25.78 -20.58 -21.93
N LEU A 950 -26.30 -20.26 -23.13
CA LEU A 950 -26.19 -21.11 -24.33
C LEU A 950 -24.75 -21.30 -24.80
N VAL A 951 -23.82 -20.39 -24.48
CA VAL A 951 -22.40 -20.56 -24.78
C VAL A 951 -21.72 -21.42 -23.71
N ILE A 952 -22.00 -21.17 -22.43
CA ILE A 952 -21.23 -21.76 -21.33
C ILE A 952 -21.76 -23.12 -20.86
N LYS A 953 -23.08 -23.31 -20.86
CA LYS A 953 -23.75 -24.41 -20.15
C LYS A 953 -24.71 -25.22 -21.04
N TYR A 954 -24.60 -25.11 -22.37
CA TYR A 954 -25.51 -25.76 -23.32
C TYR A 954 -25.68 -27.27 -23.12
N THR A 955 -24.58 -27.99 -22.85
CA THR A 955 -24.58 -29.44 -22.63
C THR A 955 -25.28 -29.86 -21.34
N THR A 956 -25.36 -28.96 -20.36
CA THR A 956 -25.97 -29.19 -19.04
C THR A 956 -27.46 -28.80 -18.97
N LEU A 957 -28.00 -28.17 -20.02
CA LEU A 957 -29.41 -27.78 -20.11
C LEU A 957 -30.31 -28.98 -20.41
N ALA A 958 -31.38 -29.14 -19.63
CA ALA A 958 -32.45 -30.09 -19.94
C ALA A 958 -33.11 -29.74 -21.29
N SER A 959 -33.42 -30.75 -22.11
CA SER A 959 -33.97 -30.57 -23.46
C SER A 959 -35.24 -29.72 -23.52
N SER A 960 -36.10 -29.78 -22.49
CA SER A 960 -37.31 -28.96 -22.38
C SER A 960 -37.05 -27.47 -22.16
N LYS A 961 -35.86 -27.09 -21.66
CA LYS A 961 -35.48 -25.70 -21.39
C LYS A 961 -34.66 -25.07 -22.52
N LYS A 962 -33.99 -25.88 -23.36
CA LYS A 962 -33.14 -25.40 -24.47
C LYS A 962 -33.86 -24.47 -25.44
N ILE A 963 -35.07 -24.86 -25.87
CA ILE A 963 -35.87 -24.10 -26.83
C ILE A 963 -36.16 -22.65 -26.37
N TRP A 964 -36.33 -22.44 -25.07
CA TRP A 964 -36.62 -21.13 -24.49
C TRP A 964 -35.38 -20.26 -24.38
N PHE A 965 -34.24 -20.86 -24.06
CA PHE A 965 -32.95 -20.18 -24.08
C PHE A 965 -32.58 -19.77 -25.50
N GLU A 966 -32.76 -20.64 -26.48
CA GLU A 966 -32.51 -20.35 -27.90
C GLU A 966 -33.38 -19.20 -28.40
N ARG A 967 -34.67 -19.18 -28.04
CA ARG A 967 -35.58 -18.06 -28.37
C ARG A 967 -35.14 -16.73 -27.74
N MET A 968 -34.75 -16.73 -26.47
CA MET A 968 -34.25 -15.52 -25.80
C MET A 968 -32.88 -15.09 -26.32
N GLY A 969 -32.00 -16.06 -26.63
CA GLY A 969 -30.72 -15.82 -27.29
C GLY A 969 -30.90 -15.18 -28.67
N LYS A 970 -31.84 -15.67 -29.48
CA LYS A 970 -32.21 -15.08 -30.77
C LYS A 970 -32.74 -13.66 -30.62
N THR A 971 -33.61 -13.43 -29.64
CA THR A 971 -34.12 -12.07 -29.31
C THR A 971 -32.98 -11.09 -28.98
N CYS A 972 -31.94 -11.55 -28.26
CA CYS A 972 -30.74 -10.75 -27.97
C CYS A 972 -29.97 -10.39 -29.25
N ILE A 973 -29.77 -11.37 -30.13
CA ILE A 973 -29.06 -11.20 -31.41
C ILE A 973 -29.82 -10.25 -32.33
N ASP A 974 -31.15 -10.40 -32.47
CA ASP A 974 -31.97 -9.54 -33.30
C ASP A 974 -31.94 -8.08 -32.82
N ALA A 975 -31.97 -7.88 -31.50
CA ALA A 975 -31.84 -6.54 -30.90
C ALA A 975 -30.46 -5.93 -31.20
N ALA A 976 -29.39 -6.74 -31.18
CA ALA A 976 -28.06 -6.29 -31.55
C ALA A 976 -27.95 -5.95 -33.04
N GLN A 977 -28.55 -6.76 -33.92
CA GLN A 977 -28.61 -6.51 -35.37
C GLN A 977 -29.36 -5.21 -35.69
N LYS A 978 -30.49 -4.95 -35.04
CA LYS A 978 -31.19 -3.67 -35.21
C LYS A 978 -30.37 -2.48 -34.71
N SER A 979 -29.62 -2.67 -33.63
CA SER A 979 -28.76 -1.62 -33.07
C SER A 979 -27.57 -1.28 -33.98
N ILE A 980 -26.93 -2.28 -34.60
CA ILE A 980 -25.83 -2.02 -35.57
C ILE A 980 -26.34 -1.33 -36.83
N THR A 981 -27.53 -1.69 -37.34
CA THR A 981 -28.15 -0.97 -38.48
C THR A 981 -28.41 0.50 -38.16
N ILE A 982 -28.88 0.80 -36.94
CA ILE A 982 -29.07 2.19 -36.49
C ILE A 982 -27.73 2.94 -36.45
N LEU A 983 -26.67 2.32 -35.91
CA LEU A 983 -25.34 2.95 -35.86
C LEU A 983 -24.74 3.18 -37.25
N GLN A 984 -24.92 2.26 -38.19
CA GLN A 984 -24.51 2.43 -39.59
C GLN A 984 -25.26 3.58 -40.27
N GLN A 985 -26.57 3.68 -40.04
CA GLN A 985 -27.36 4.79 -40.57
C GLN A 985 -26.97 6.12 -39.92
N MET A 986 -26.71 6.15 -38.61
CA MET A 986 -26.21 7.34 -37.93
C MET A 986 -24.87 7.80 -38.51
N ALA A 987 -23.96 6.89 -38.85
CA ALA A 987 -22.71 7.20 -39.53
C ALA A 987 -22.95 7.76 -40.94
N ALA A 988 -23.85 7.15 -41.72
CA ALA A 988 -24.20 7.64 -43.06
C ALA A 988 -24.87 9.02 -43.03
N ASP A 989 -25.67 9.31 -42.01
CA ASP A 989 -26.32 10.60 -41.79
C ASP A 989 -25.40 11.65 -41.13
N GLY A 990 -24.16 11.29 -40.77
CA GLY A 990 -23.22 12.19 -40.09
C GLY A 990 -23.64 12.58 -38.67
N THR A 991 -24.40 11.72 -37.99
CA THR A 991 -24.98 11.97 -36.66
C THR A 991 -24.37 11.13 -35.54
N LEU A 992 -23.33 10.33 -35.82
CA LEU A 992 -22.57 9.56 -34.84
C LEU A 992 -21.57 10.49 -34.12
N SER A 993 -21.51 10.46 -32.79
CA SER A 993 -20.72 11.44 -32.02
C SER A 993 -19.83 10.79 -30.96
N SER A 994 -18.61 11.29 -30.85
CA SER A 994 -17.64 10.97 -29.79
C SER A 994 -17.59 12.04 -28.68
N LEU A 995 -18.44 13.07 -28.76
CA LEU A 995 -18.55 14.11 -27.73
C LEU A 995 -19.31 13.64 -26.48
N THR A 996 -19.91 12.46 -26.56
CA THR A 996 -20.51 11.75 -25.43
C THR A 996 -20.07 10.28 -25.43
N ALA A 997 -19.97 9.66 -24.26
CA ALA A 997 -19.56 8.26 -24.15
C ALA A 997 -20.64 7.25 -24.63
N PHE A 998 -21.85 7.70 -24.99
CA PHE A 998 -23.00 6.83 -25.25
C PHE A 998 -22.78 5.94 -26.49
N ASP A 999 -22.45 6.54 -27.63
CA ASP A 999 -22.35 5.87 -28.92
C ASP A 999 -21.27 4.77 -28.87
N SER A 1000 -20.08 5.10 -28.34
CA SER A 1000 -18.98 4.14 -28.13
C SER A 1000 -19.31 3.05 -27.11
N THR A 1001 -20.09 3.35 -26.07
CA THR A 1001 -20.57 2.33 -25.12
C THR A 1001 -21.54 1.35 -25.79
N CYS A 1002 -22.40 1.84 -26.69
CA CYS A 1002 -23.29 1.00 -27.49
C CYS A 1002 -22.49 0.10 -28.44
N ILE A 1003 -21.53 0.66 -29.19
CA ILE A 1003 -20.65 -0.11 -30.08
C ILE A 1003 -19.97 -1.25 -29.31
N LEU A 1004 -19.33 -0.93 -28.18
CA LEU A 1004 -18.64 -1.90 -27.35
C LEU A 1004 -19.58 -3.02 -26.86
N ARG A 1005 -20.80 -2.68 -26.41
CA ARG A 1005 -21.80 -3.66 -25.98
C ARG A 1005 -22.17 -4.63 -27.11
N LEU A 1006 -22.31 -4.14 -28.33
CA LEU A 1006 -22.69 -4.94 -29.48
C LEU A 1006 -21.56 -5.88 -29.91
N VAL A 1007 -20.30 -5.45 -29.86
CA VAL A 1007 -19.13 -6.31 -30.11
C VAL A 1007 -19.21 -7.56 -29.23
N MET A 1008 -19.52 -7.37 -27.95
CA MET A 1008 -19.62 -8.49 -27.00
C MET A 1008 -20.79 -9.44 -27.27
N VAL A 1009 -21.94 -8.90 -27.67
CA VAL A 1009 -23.09 -9.72 -28.06
C VAL A 1009 -22.78 -10.53 -29.31
N PHE A 1010 -22.10 -9.95 -30.30
CA PHE A 1010 -21.74 -10.67 -31.52
C PHE A 1010 -20.62 -11.70 -31.31
N ILE A 1011 -19.69 -11.48 -30.37
CA ILE A 1011 -18.75 -12.53 -29.93
C ILE A 1011 -19.52 -13.72 -29.36
N LEU A 1012 -20.51 -13.48 -28.50
CA LEU A 1012 -21.38 -14.52 -27.95
C LEU A 1012 -22.21 -15.23 -29.01
N ALA A 1013 -22.81 -14.47 -29.93
CA ALA A 1013 -23.58 -15.02 -31.05
C ALA A 1013 -22.71 -15.92 -31.93
N TYR A 1014 -21.51 -15.46 -32.26
CA TYR A 1014 -20.54 -16.22 -33.04
C TYR A 1014 -20.06 -17.49 -32.31
N ALA A 1015 -19.78 -17.40 -31.00
CA ALA A 1015 -19.42 -18.54 -30.17
C ALA A 1015 -20.52 -19.61 -30.13
N HIS A 1016 -21.80 -19.19 -30.10
CA HIS A 1016 -22.94 -20.10 -30.05
C HIS A 1016 -23.28 -20.73 -31.40
N THR A 1017 -23.37 -19.94 -32.48
CA THR A 1017 -23.90 -20.41 -33.77
C THR A 1017 -22.85 -20.75 -34.82
N ARG A 1018 -21.61 -20.28 -34.63
CA ARG A 1018 -20.51 -20.37 -35.62
C ARG A 1018 -20.80 -19.72 -36.98
N MET A 1019 -21.81 -18.83 -37.06
CA MET A 1019 -22.18 -18.19 -38.32
C MET A 1019 -21.22 -17.03 -38.66
N PRO A 1020 -20.56 -17.03 -39.84
CA PRO A 1020 -19.58 -16.00 -40.24
C PRO A 1020 -20.10 -14.56 -40.18
N GLN A 1021 -21.40 -14.37 -40.44
CA GLN A 1021 -22.05 -13.05 -40.44
C GLN A 1021 -21.84 -12.24 -39.14
N TYR A 1022 -21.71 -12.91 -37.99
CA TYR A 1022 -21.49 -12.23 -36.71
C TYR A 1022 -20.06 -11.70 -36.56
N SER A 1023 -19.07 -12.33 -37.20
CA SER A 1023 -17.71 -11.79 -37.31
C SER A 1023 -17.68 -10.50 -38.14
N SER A 1024 -18.38 -10.49 -39.27
CA SER A 1024 -18.51 -9.29 -40.12
C SER A 1024 -19.18 -8.12 -39.38
N HIS A 1025 -20.15 -8.40 -38.49
CA HIS A 1025 -20.73 -7.35 -37.64
C HIS A 1025 -19.73 -6.79 -36.61
N ILE A 1026 -18.82 -7.59 -36.06
CA ILE A 1026 -17.75 -7.11 -35.16
C ILE A 1026 -16.81 -6.17 -35.91
N GLU A 1027 -16.36 -6.56 -37.11
CA GLU A 1027 -15.51 -5.72 -37.97
C GLU A 1027 -16.21 -4.40 -38.34
N THR A 1028 -17.48 -4.47 -38.69
CA THR A 1028 -18.30 -3.28 -38.97
C THR A 1028 -18.35 -2.33 -37.77
N LEU A 1029 -18.52 -2.84 -36.55
CA LEU A 1029 -18.56 -2.04 -35.32
C LEU A 1029 -17.20 -1.38 -35.01
N ILE A 1030 -16.10 -2.10 -35.23
CA ILE A 1030 -14.74 -1.54 -35.09
C ILE A 1030 -14.52 -0.44 -36.13
N SER A 1031 -14.92 -0.68 -37.38
CA SER A 1031 -14.86 0.31 -38.47
C SER A 1031 -15.66 1.58 -38.14
N LEU A 1032 -16.88 1.43 -37.60
CA LEU A 1032 -17.69 2.56 -37.13
C LEU A 1032 -16.97 3.35 -36.03
N SER A 1033 -16.35 2.69 -35.04
CA SER A 1033 -15.59 3.39 -33.98
C SER A 1033 -14.36 4.12 -34.51
N ARG A 1034 -13.66 3.55 -35.51
CA ARG A 1034 -12.52 4.20 -36.19
C ARG A 1034 -12.96 5.42 -37.02
N GLY A 1035 -14.17 5.36 -37.59
CA GLY A 1035 -14.77 6.46 -38.35
C GLY A 1035 -15.30 7.63 -37.51
N MET A 1036 -15.41 7.46 -36.18
CA MET A 1036 -15.73 8.55 -35.26
C MET A 1036 -14.48 9.41 -34.98
N GLU A 1037 -14.67 10.65 -34.51
CA GLU A 1037 -13.53 11.44 -34.03
C GLU A 1037 -12.90 10.75 -32.80
N GLN A 1038 -11.58 10.59 -32.81
CA GLN A 1038 -10.85 9.86 -31.77
C GLN A 1038 -10.62 10.76 -30.54
N ILE A 1039 -11.68 10.93 -29.75
CA ILE A 1039 -11.72 11.75 -28.53
C ILE A 1039 -12.07 10.88 -27.33
N GLY A 1040 -11.43 11.14 -26.19
CA GLY A 1040 -11.83 10.60 -24.88
C GLY A 1040 -12.11 9.10 -24.88
N PHE A 1041 -13.30 8.71 -24.43
CA PHE A 1041 -13.73 7.31 -24.35
C PHE A 1041 -13.78 6.61 -25.71
N THR A 1042 -14.12 7.30 -26.80
CA THR A 1042 -14.12 6.74 -28.16
C THR A 1042 -12.71 6.32 -28.56
N LYS A 1043 -11.71 7.19 -28.36
CA LYS A 1043 -10.31 6.89 -28.64
C LYS A 1043 -9.84 5.64 -27.89
N MET A 1044 -10.14 5.56 -26.60
CA MET A 1044 -9.81 4.40 -25.76
C MET A 1044 -10.46 3.12 -26.29
N VAL A 1045 -11.75 3.16 -26.67
CA VAL A 1045 -12.44 1.99 -27.25
C VAL A 1045 -11.79 1.59 -28.58
N THR A 1046 -11.46 2.53 -29.46
CA THR A 1046 -10.85 2.25 -30.77
C THR A 1046 -9.44 1.66 -30.65
N GLU A 1047 -8.62 2.16 -29.74
CA GLU A 1047 -7.22 1.73 -29.55
C GLU A 1047 -7.12 0.39 -28.82
N GLU A 1048 -7.95 0.18 -27.78
CA GLU A 1048 -7.80 -0.99 -26.90
C GLU A 1048 -8.60 -2.21 -27.39
N THR A 1049 -9.77 -2.01 -28.00
CA THR A 1049 -10.65 -3.12 -28.38
C THR A 1049 -9.96 -4.09 -29.35
N PRO A 1050 -9.26 -3.65 -30.41
CA PRO A 1050 -8.57 -4.57 -31.32
C PRO A 1050 -7.48 -5.40 -30.66
N GLY A 1051 -6.66 -4.79 -29.79
CA GLY A 1051 -5.64 -5.51 -29.02
C GLY A 1051 -6.25 -6.58 -28.11
N ARG A 1052 -7.37 -6.26 -27.45
CA ARG A 1052 -8.07 -7.24 -26.61
C ARG A 1052 -8.79 -8.32 -27.42
N LEU A 1053 -9.24 -8.02 -28.64
CA LEU A 1053 -9.76 -9.04 -29.56
C LEU A 1053 -8.65 -9.97 -30.05
N ALA A 1054 -7.45 -9.43 -30.32
CA ALA A 1054 -6.27 -10.21 -30.68
C ALA A 1054 -5.82 -11.13 -29.52
N ASP A 1055 -5.87 -10.65 -28.27
CA ASP A 1055 -5.64 -11.48 -27.07
C ASP A 1055 -6.66 -12.63 -26.95
N LEU A 1056 -7.84 -12.46 -27.52
CA LEU A 1056 -8.90 -13.47 -27.60
C LEU A 1056 -8.81 -14.31 -28.89
N GLY A 1057 -7.74 -14.16 -29.67
CA GLY A 1057 -7.48 -14.89 -30.91
C GLY A 1057 -8.36 -14.47 -32.10
N ILE A 1058 -8.99 -13.30 -32.04
CA ILE A 1058 -9.75 -12.69 -33.14
C ILE A 1058 -8.83 -11.66 -33.81
N PRO A 1059 -8.25 -11.97 -34.99
CA PRO A 1059 -7.28 -11.10 -35.65
C PRO A 1059 -7.95 -9.80 -36.15
N GLU A 1060 -7.16 -8.73 -36.22
CA GLU A 1060 -7.63 -7.37 -36.54
C GLU A 1060 -7.95 -7.16 -38.04
N GLU A 1061 -7.39 -8.00 -38.93
CA GLU A 1061 -7.69 -8.03 -40.37
C GLU A 1061 -7.77 -9.49 -40.88
N PRO A 1062 -8.70 -9.79 -41.82
CA PRO A 1062 -8.73 -11.09 -42.49
C PRO A 1062 -7.46 -11.26 -43.35
N GLN A 1063 -6.64 -12.28 -43.03
CA GLN A 1063 -5.42 -12.57 -43.77
C GLN A 1063 -5.73 -12.94 -45.24
N PRO A 1064 -5.00 -12.39 -46.24
CA PRO A 1064 -5.15 -12.83 -47.61
C PRO A 1064 -4.64 -14.28 -47.77
N PRO A 1065 -5.26 -15.12 -48.62
CA PRO A 1065 -5.02 -16.55 -48.62
C PRO A 1065 -3.63 -16.88 -49.19
N ASN A 1066 -2.81 -17.56 -48.41
CA ASN A 1066 -1.70 -18.34 -48.96
C ASN A 1066 -2.27 -19.59 -49.62
N GLY A 1067 -2.36 -19.55 -50.95
CA GLY A 1067 -2.47 -20.68 -51.88
C GLY A 1067 -3.18 -21.95 -51.40
N ASN A 1068 -4.36 -22.19 -51.98
CA ASN A 1068 -5.20 -23.40 -51.90
C ASN A 1068 -6.03 -23.60 -50.61
N GLY A 1069 -7.17 -22.90 -50.54
CA GLY A 1069 -8.28 -23.26 -49.66
C GLY A 1069 -9.21 -22.09 -49.38
N ASN A 1070 -10.47 -22.21 -49.82
CA ASN A 1070 -11.67 -21.38 -49.57
C ASN A 1070 -11.50 -19.97 -48.94
N VAL A 1071 -11.98 -18.95 -49.67
CA VAL A 1071 -12.04 -17.52 -49.28
C VAL A 1071 -13.08 -17.23 -48.18
N ASP A 1072 -13.78 -18.24 -47.66
CA ASP A 1072 -14.89 -18.11 -46.71
C ASP A 1072 -14.65 -18.84 -45.37
N ALA A 1073 -13.41 -19.06 -44.92
CA ALA A 1073 -13.18 -19.75 -43.64
C ALA A 1073 -13.34 -18.79 -42.44
N PRO A 1074 -14.38 -18.93 -41.60
CA PRO A 1074 -14.62 -18.01 -40.50
C PRO A 1074 -13.70 -18.31 -39.31
N VAL A 1075 -13.44 -17.30 -38.48
CA VAL A 1075 -12.55 -17.33 -37.30
C VAL A 1075 -12.82 -18.56 -36.40
N HIS A 1076 -11.89 -19.50 -36.27
CA HIS A 1076 -12.13 -20.71 -35.47
C HIS A 1076 -12.04 -20.42 -33.95
N LEU A 1077 -13.14 -20.07 -33.31
CA LEU A 1077 -13.24 -20.04 -31.84
C LEU A 1077 -13.39 -21.50 -31.33
N ASN A 1078 -12.37 -22.14 -30.76
CA ASN A 1078 -12.51 -23.49 -30.20
C ASN A 1078 -13.02 -23.48 -28.73
N ASP A 1079 -13.41 -24.63 -28.18
CA ASP A 1079 -13.98 -24.72 -26.83
C ASP A 1079 -13.01 -24.31 -25.72
N GLU A 1080 -11.71 -24.45 -25.97
CA GLU A 1080 -10.63 -24.02 -25.08
C GLU A 1080 -10.48 -22.48 -25.07
N MET A 1081 -10.69 -21.82 -26.21
CA MET A 1081 -10.80 -20.37 -26.34
C MET A 1081 -12.09 -19.83 -25.72
N ILE A 1082 -13.21 -20.55 -25.81
CA ILE A 1082 -14.46 -20.20 -25.08
C ILE A 1082 -14.25 -20.30 -23.56
N ALA A 1083 -13.48 -21.29 -23.09
CA ALA A 1083 -13.09 -21.42 -21.69
C ALA A 1083 -12.06 -20.36 -21.25
N GLN A 1084 -11.15 -19.91 -22.13
CA GLN A 1084 -10.24 -18.79 -21.87
C GLN A 1084 -10.95 -17.43 -21.93
N LEU A 1085 -11.89 -17.24 -22.85
CA LEU A 1085 -12.86 -16.14 -22.85
C LEU A 1085 -13.57 -16.10 -21.50
N TRP A 1086 -14.03 -17.24 -20.97
CA TRP A 1086 -14.65 -17.34 -19.65
C TRP A 1086 -13.71 -16.96 -18.48
N GLY A 1087 -12.42 -17.31 -18.56
CA GLY A 1087 -11.41 -16.96 -17.56
C GLY A 1087 -10.88 -15.51 -17.65
N ASN A 1088 -10.86 -14.94 -18.85
CA ASN A 1088 -10.28 -13.64 -19.19
C ASN A 1088 -11.32 -12.60 -19.67
N TRP A 1089 -12.62 -12.86 -19.50
CA TRP A 1089 -13.65 -11.84 -19.67
C TRP A 1089 -13.47 -10.76 -18.61
N ASP A 1090 -12.62 -9.82 -19.00
CA ASP A 1090 -12.22 -8.64 -18.28
C ASP A 1090 -13.46 -7.83 -17.86
N PRO A 1091 -13.62 -7.51 -16.56
CA PRO A 1091 -14.69 -6.63 -16.09
C PRO A 1091 -14.61 -5.21 -16.67
N ASN A 1092 -13.55 -4.84 -17.39
CA ASN A 1092 -13.41 -3.51 -17.99
C ASN A 1092 -14.26 -3.26 -19.25
N PHE A 1093 -14.89 -4.28 -19.84
CA PHE A 1093 -15.68 -4.09 -21.08
C PHE A 1093 -17.19 -4.27 -20.94
N MET A 1094 -17.72 -4.56 -19.75
CA MET A 1094 -19.17 -4.59 -19.53
C MET A 1094 -19.65 -3.86 -18.29
N THR A 1095 -20.84 -3.28 -18.43
CA THR A 1095 -21.65 -2.77 -17.32
C THR A 1095 -21.74 -3.79 -16.16
N PRO A 1096 -21.90 -3.36 -14.89
CA PRO A 1096 -21.67 -4.16 -13.67
C PRO A 1096 -22.61 -5.35 -13.42
N LEU A 1097 -23.43 -5.72 -14.40
CA LEU A 1097 -24.41 -6.80 -14.30
C LEU A 1097 -23.80 -8.21 -14.32
N GLN A 1098 -22.47 -8.33 -14.27
CA GLN A 1098 -21.75 -9.61 -14.25
C GLN A 1098 -21.21 -10.05 -12.89
N VAL A 1099 -21.48 -9.33 -11.78
CA VAL A 1099 -21.12 -9.82 -10.42
C VAL A 1099 -22.11 -10.89 -9.91
N GLN A 1100 -22.65 -11.72 -10.82
CA GLN A 1100 -23.24 -13.02 -10.52
C GLN A 1100 -22.23 -14.09 -10.94
N GLN A 1101 -21.17 -14.27 -10.15
CA GLN A 1101 -20.25 -15.42 -10.27
C GLN A 1101 -20.92 -16.77 -9.93
N SER A 1102 -22.24 -16.78 -9.71
CA SER A 1102 -23.06 -17.98 -9.66
C SER A 1102 -24.30 -17.79 -10.53
N LEU A 1103 -24.18 -17.90 -11.86
CA LEU A 1103 -25.33 -18.30 -12.68
C LEU A 1103 -25.59 -19.80 -12.44
N ASP A 1104 -25.91 -20.17 -11.19
CA ASP A 1104 -26.87 -21.23 -10.94
C ASP A 1104 -28.21 -20.56 -11.14
N LEU A 1105 -28.63 -20.46 -12.40
CA LEU A 1105 -29.99 -20.06 -12.71
C LEU A 1105 -30.89 -21.26 -12.41
N THR A 1106 -31.26 -21.46 -11.14
CA THR A 1106 -32.42 -22.30 -10.86
C THR A 1106 -33.63 -21.51 -11.36
N PHE A 1107 -34.42 -22.02 -12.30
CA PHE A 1107 -35.65 -21.34 -12.74
C PHE A 1107 -36.81 -22.01 -12.04
N ASP A 1108 -37.60 -21.24 -11.29
CA ASP A 1108 -38.55 -21.77 -10.31
C ASP A 1108 -39.92 -22.20 -10.90
N ASP A 1109 -40.14 -22.01 -12.20
CA ASP A 1109 -41.45 -22.30 -12.79
C ASP A 1109 -41.49 -23.68 -13.46
N SER A 1110 -41.94 -24.69 -12.71
CA SER A 1110 -42.30 -26.01 -13.24
C SER A 1110 -43.58 -26.02 -14.11
N GLY A 1111 -44.17 -24.85 -14.38
CA GLY A 1111 -45.38 -24.68 -15.20
C GLY A 1111 -45.35 -23.56 -16.25
N ALA A 1112 -44.32 -22.72 -16.32
CA ALA A 1112 -44.25 -21.61 -17.29
C ALA A 1112 -43.94 -22.03 -18.74
N PHE A 1113 -43.55 -23.30 -18.92
CA PHE A 1113 -43.20 -23.86 -20.23
C PHE A 1113 -44.38 -24.56 -20.92
N ASP A 1114 -45.60 -24.41 -20.40
CA ASP A 1114 -46.80 -24.96 -21.02
C ASP A 1114 -47.15 -24.17 -22.30
N MET A 1115 -47.48 -24.91 -23.35
CA MET A 1115 -47.41 -24.51 -24.76
C MET A 1115 -48.44 -23.46 -25.24
N ASN A 1116 -49.15 -22.76 -24.33
CA ASN A 1116 -50.30 -21.91 -24.67
C ASN A 1116 -50.28 -20.50 -24.07
N SER A 1117 -49.15 -19.98 -23.57
CA SER A 1117 -49.07 -18.59 -23.14
C SER A 1117 -48.90 -17.64 -24.33
N GLU A 1118 -49.45 -16.42 -24.24
CA GLU A 1118 -49.31 -15.31 -25.22
C GLU A 1118 -47.85 -15.00 -25.62
N ILE A 1119 -46.87 -15.59 -24.92
CA ILE A 1119 -45.44 -15.59 -25.21
C ILE A 1119 -45.12 -16.22 -26.58
N LEU A 1120 -45.91 -17.18 -27.07
CA LEU A 1120 -45.74 -17.72 -28.44
C LEU A 1120 -45.95 -16.67 -29.54
N ALA A 1121 -46.74 -15.62 -29.27
CA ALA A 1121 -46.93 -14.50 -30.20
C ALA A 1121 -45.74 -13.51 -30.20
N PHE A 1122 -44.85 -13.55 -29.18
CA PHE A 1122 -43.64 -12.74 -29.13
C PHE A 1122 -42.58 -13.24 -30.12
N THR A 1123 -42.48 -14.55 -30.33
CA THR A 1123 -41.53 -15.18 -31.25
C THR A 1123 -42.10 -15.38 -32.65
N ASN A 1124 -42.80 -14.39 -33.22
CA ASN A 1124 -43.14 -14.38 -34.67
C ASN A 1124 -41.86 -14.16 -35.50
N LEU A 1125 -40.94 -15.08 -35.29
CA LEU A 1125 -39.67 -15.29 -35.93
C LEU A 1125 -39.95 -16.31 -37.00
N ASP A 1126 -39.78 -15.89 -38.25
CA ASP A 1126 -39.81 -16.72 -39.44
C ASP A 1126 -39.33 -18.16 -39.17
N ASP A 1127 -40.16 -19.15 -39.50
CA ASP A 1127 -39.89 -20.60 -39.33
C ASP A 1127 -38.71 -21.08 -40.22
N SER A 1128 -38.13 -20.19 -41.03
CA SER A 1128 -37.09 -20.47 -42.03
C SER A 1128 -35.67 -20.69 -41.47
N ILE A 1129 -35.43 -20.48 -40.17
CA ILE A 1129 -34.11 -20.70 -39.55
C ILE A 1129 -34.21 -21.71 -38.42
N ILE A 1130 -34.18 -22.98 -38.80
CA ILE A 1130 -33.90 -24.11 -37.92
C ILE A 1130 -32.39 -24.09 -37.65
N ILE A 1131 -31.97 -23.86 -36.40
CA ILE A 1131 -30.60 -24.14 -35.96
C ILE A 1131 -30.48 -25.66 -35.85
N ASP A 1132 -30.19 -26.33 -36.97
CA ASP A 1132 -30.08 -27.79 -37.02
C ASP A 1132 -28.76 -28.24 -36.38
N PRO A 1133 -28.77 -28.91 -35.21
CA PRO A 1133 -27.55 -29.39 -34.54
C PRO A 1133 -26.88 -30.55 -35.30
N SER A 1134 -27.52 -31.11 -36.32
CA SER A 1134 -27.05 -32.32 -37.02
C SER A 1134 -25.96 -32.08 -38.07
N GLN A 1135 -25.66 -30.82 -38.45
CA GLN A 1135 -24.61 -30.54 -39.43
C GLN A 1135 -23.17 -30.51 -38.87
N VAL A 1136 -22.94 -30.63 -37.56
CA VAL A 1136 -21.61 -30.39 -36.94
C VAL A 1136 -20.87 -31.68 -36.52
N TYR A 1137 -21.52 -32.84 -36.45
CA TYR A 1137 -20.89 -34.07 -35.92
C TYR A 1137 -20.74 -35.21 -36.95
N GLY A 1138 -20.12 -34.91 -38.09
CA GLY A 1138 -19.88 -35.92 -39.13
C GLY A 1138 -18.68 -36.86 -38.88
N ASN A 1139 -17.66 -36.45 -38.11
CA ASN A 1139 -16.35 -37.13 -38.14
C ASN A 1139 -15.70 -37.38 -36.75
N TYR A 1140 -16.43 -37.93 -35.79
CA TYR A 1140 -15.80 -38.48 -34.57
C TYR A 1140 -16.26 -39.91 -34.25
N HIS A 1141 -15.97 -40.80 -35.20
CA HIS A 1141 -15.81 -42.22 -34.91
C HIS A 1141 -14.61 -42.73 -35.71
N GLN A 1142 -13.42 -42.72 -35.12
CA GLN A 1142 -12.41 -43.77 -35.33
C GLN A 1142 -11.20 -43.62 -34.38
N HIS A 1143 -10.94 -44.73 -33.68
CA HIS A 1143 -9.70 -45.15 -33.01
C HIS A 1143 -9.38 -44.65 -31.59
N HIS A 1144 -9.71 -45.56 -30.65
CA HIS A 1144 -9.05 -45.98 -29.40
C HIS A 1144 -8.48 -44.97 -28.42
#